data_AF-A0A3M0XJ03-F1
#
_entry.id   AF-A0A3M0XJ03-F1
#
_cell.length_a   1.000
_cell.length_b   1.000
_cell.length_c   1.000
_cell.angle_alpha   90.00
_cell.angle_beta   90.00
_cell.angle_gamma   90.00
#
_symmetry.space_group_name_H-M   'P 1'
#
loop_
_entity.id
_entity.type
_entity.pdbx_description
1 polymer ?
#
loop_
_entity_poly.entity_id
_entity_poly.type
_entity_poly.pdbx_seq_one_letter_code
_entity_poly.pdbx_strand_id
1 'polypeptide(L)'
;MSIFDPNFPETSSIAVFTEELSVEDVAQLDVLEEVEEESIEGAQEEMEDTETTEARPVRPIPSKPIPPVRLIKRMVSGSYESCPKPWRLDLRVDVDGYRPMRRVSGDYYHVSGRTVSYFGSFIINAPKIRVSSSQVTITGLADTTWKTSYNKIRVVIPRHTIFQPPANAYVQWMTSANKRGASYICIYKSRYFRIVDLEQDHEKGVKPFVSYNTGSLPSGGPARTLTVERAYAEAGVQMRNSGFSNEVPVAPGGTWSNAELHNAMEIHFKRWKDVPQWKVWLFHANAHEYGPGLLGIMFDQKGKQRQGCAVFYQRIAGTSAVNLRYQLYVCVHELGHCFNLFHSFHKKYMKPPRPNRLDALSWMNYPWKYPGGAAAFWSAFPFQFDDLEVIHLRHAFRNNIIMGGNPFGTGAALEDPEALADNVDDNSGLNLKLETKKSFALGEPVFIEIKLYATDMRGKEVHKHLHPDFGFVQIAIQLPSGEVVVYSPPIEHCVEVETTTLDENNPSIYESAYIGYDKTRGLLFSQPGLYKLRGIYYALDGSVVLSDITSLRIRAPLSSVEEEIADLLLGDEQGMLFYLLGSDSESLSKGNEALDLLIDKYSDNPLSVYAQWIKGINASREFKHVTTDYQIEVREPEYDKADKLLSAVIEASEAEKGLDNITLNKTMRCKARTDIAAGKRKEAEETLKRMEDIFAKKDLKPHVMNTIKEQVEEIKKEM
;
A
#
# COMPACT_ATOMS: atom_id res chain seq x y z
N MET A 1 38.39 4.67 49.62
CA MET A 1 37.51 5.75 50.11
C MET A 1 36.19 5.57 49.40
N SER A 2 35.23 4.75 49.87
CA SER A 2 34.31 5.02 51.00
C SER A 2 33.93 6.50 51.07
N ILE A 3 32.65 6.88 51.00
CA ILE A 3 31.66 6.66 52.04
C ILE A 3 30.23 6.75 51.45
N PHE A 4 29.37 5.85 51.92
CA PHE A 4 27.91 5.86 51.83
C PHE A 4 27.29 7.01 52.64
N ASP A 5 26.19 7.60 52.18
CA ASP A 5 25.09 8.00 53.08
C ASP A 5 23.72 7.94 52.33
N PRO A 6 22.76 7.10 52.80
CA PRO A 6 21.41 6.95 52.26
C PRO A 6 20.36 7.69 53.12
N ASN A 7 19.52 8.53 52.52
CA ASN A 7 18.26 8.96 53.15
C ASN A 7 17.30 9.60 52.14
N PHE A 8 16.31 8.84 51.64
CA PHE A 8 15.01 9.40 51.23
C PHE A 8 13.91 8.32 51.41
N PRO A 9 12.79 8.63 52.10
CA PRO A 9 11.78 7.65 52.46
C PRO A 9 10.73 7.39 51.38
N GLU A 10 10.16 6.20 51.53
CA GLU A 10 9.17 5.44 50.76
C GLU A 10 8.02 6.21 50.11
N THR A 11 7.80 5.90 48.82
CA THR A 11 6.60 6.22 48.05
C THR A 11 5.43 5.31 48.42
N SER A 12 4.28 5.92 48.67
CA SER A 12 2.98 5.28 48.84
C SER A 12 2.59 4.40 47.65
N SER A 13 2.24 3.14 47.94
CA SER A 13 1.62 2.18 47.03
C SER A 13 0.25 2.67 46.53
N ILE A 14 0.07 2.76 45.21
CA ILE A 14 -1.25 2.75 44.57
C ILE A 14 -1.42 1.39 43.92
N ALA A 15 -2.31 0.58 44.50
CA ALA A 15 -2.72 -0.71 43.94
C ALA A 15 -3.46 -0.49 42.61
N VAL A 16 -2.94 -1.08 41.54
CA VAL A 16 -3.62 -1.23 40.25
C VAL A 16 -4.56 -2.42 40.37
N PHE A 17 -5.87 -2.18 40.40
CA PHE A 17 -6.87 -3.22 40.20
C PHE A 17 -7.11 -3.37 38.69
N THR A 18 -6.55 -4.41 38.09
CA THR A 18 -6.98 -4.97 36.80
C THR A 18 -7.74 -6.26 37.12
N GLU A 19 -9.08 -6.23 37.07
CA GLU A 19 -9.87 -7.45 36.93
C GLU A 19 -9.97 -7.75 35.43
N GLU A 20 -9.30 -8.83 35.00
CA GLU A 20 -9.51 -9.45 33.70
C GLU A 20 -10.88 -10.14 33.70
N LEU A 21 -11.73 -9.84 32.72
CA LEU A 21 -12.99 -10.55 32.49
C LEU A 21 -12.70 -11.94 31.93
N SER A 22 -13.43 -12.95 32.41
CA SER A 22 -13.24 -14.35 32.03
C SER A 22 -13.81 -14.65 30.64
N VAL A 23 -13.28 -15.70 30.00
CA VAL A 23 -13.67 -16.13 28.64
C VAL A 23 -15.14 -16.58 28.59
N GLU A 24 -15.70 -17.07 29.69
CA GLU A 24 -17.11 -17.45 29.78
C GLU A 24 -18.08 -16.25 29.73
N ASP A 25 -17.66 -15.08 30.21
CA ASP A 25 -18.49 -13.86 30.18
C ASP A 25 -18.62 -13.27 28.77
N VAL A 26 -17.63 -13.52 27.90
CA VAL A 26 -17.62 -13.08 26.50
C VAL A 26 -18.50 -13.97 25.62
N ALA A 27 -18.50 -15.28 25.87
CA ALA A 27 -19.31 -16.24 25.11
C ALA A 27 -20.82 -16.08 25.35
N GLN A 28 -21.25 -15.62 26.53
CA GLN A 28 -22.67 -15.33 26.80
C GLN A 28 -23.18 -14.06 26.12
N LEU A 29 -22.30 -13.13 25.75
CA LEU A 29 -22.67 -11.90 25.04
C LEU A 29 -22.93 -12.14 23.54
N ASP A 30 -22.21 -13.06 22.91
CA ASP A 30 -22.41 -13.41 21.48
C ASP A 30 -23.69 -14.24 21.27
N VAL A 31 -24.05 -15.12 22.22
CA VAL A 31 -25.24 -16.00 22.11
C VAL A 31 -26.56 -15.23 22.33
N LEU A 32 -26.56 -14.13 23.08
CA LEU A 32 -27.77 -13.33 23.33
C LEU A 32 -28.11 -12.39 22.17
N GLU A 33 -27.15 -11.98 21.33
CA GLU A 33 -27.42 -11.15 20.14
C GLU A 33 -27.88 -11.98 18.92
N GLU A 34 -27.50 -13.26 18.79
CA GLU A 34 -27.99 -14.14 17.71
C GLU A 34 -29.46 -14.55 17.85
N VAL A 35 -30.02 -14.55 19.07
CA VAL A 35 -31.42 -14.98 19.31
C VAL A 35 -32.44 -13.86 19.02
N GLU A 36 -32.02 -12.60 18.92
CA GLU A 36 -32.93 -11.48 18.57
C GLU A 36 -33.17 -11.30 17.06
N GLU A 37 -32.43 -11.99 16.17
CA GLU A 37 -32.67 -11.94 14.71
C GLU A 37 -33.61 -13.05 14.19
N GLU A 38 -33.93 -14.08 14.98
CA GLU A 38 -34.88 -15.14 14.63
C GLU A 38 -35.96 -15.35 15.70
N SER A 39 -37.00 -14.49 15.75
CA SER A 39 -38.38 -14.88 16.11
C SER A 39 -39.32 -13.67 16.24
N ILE A 40 -40.07 -13.38 15.16
CA ILE A 40 -41.36 -12.70 15.26
C ILE A 40 -42.38 -13.62 14.60
N GLU A 41 -43.05 -14.45 15.40
CA GLU A 41 -44.41 -14.92 15.13
C GLU A 41 -44.97 -15.71 16.33
N GLY A 42 -46.15 -15.31 16.82
CA GLY A 42 -47.12 -16.27 17.37
C GLY A 42 -47.41 -16.27 18.87
N ALA A 43 -48.54 -15.64 19.21
CA ALA A 43 -49.59 -16.11 20.13
C ALA A 43 -49.57 -15.77 21.64
N GLN A 44 -50.78 -15.38 22.06
CA GLN A 44 -51.27 -14.89 23.36
C GLN A 44 -51.70 -16.00 24.33
N GLU A 45 -51.86 -15.59 25.60
CA GLU A 45 -52.82 -16.07 26.63
C GLU A 45 -52.60 -17.51 27.15
N GLU A 46 -52.75 -17.88 28.43
CA GLU A 46 -53.57 -17.44 29.56
C GLU A 46 -53.03 -18.22 30.80
N MET A 47 -53.20 -17.75 32.05
CA MET A 47 -53.67 -18.59 33.18
C MET A 47 -53.64 -17.86 34.54
N GLU A 48 -54.85 -17.51 34.96
CA GLU A 48 -55.52 -17.73 36.26
C GLU A 48 -54.75 -17.95 37.58
N ASP A 49 -55.36 -17.30 38.58
CA ASP A 49 -55.18 -17.33 40.02
C ASP A 49 -55.13 -18.73 40.65
N THR A 50 -54.35 -18.87 41.73
CA THR A 50 -54.68 -19.82 42.80
C THR A 50 -54.20 -19.35 44.17
N GLU A 51 -55.21 -19.06 44.99
CA GLU A 51 -55.36 -19.25 46.43
C GLU A 51 -54.16 -19.15 47.40
N THR A 52 -54.34 -18.17 48.28
CA THR A 52 -53.80 -17.99 49.62
C THR A 52 -53.85 -19.24 50.51
N THR A 53 -52.71 -19.59 51.12
CA THR A 53 -52.65 -20.31 52.40
C THR A 53 -51.71 -19.57 53.36
N GLU A 54 -52.26 -19.08 54.47
CA GLU A 54 -51.53 -18.44 55.56
C GLU A 54 -50.68 -19.45 56.35
N ALA A 55 -49.40 -19.14 56.60
CA ALA A 55 -48.62 -19.78 57.65
C ALA A 55 -47.49 -18.90 58.23
N ARG A 56 -47.74 -18.44 59.47
CA ARG A 56 -46.81 -18.08 60.58
C ARG A 56 -45.84 -16.88 60.42
N PRO A 57 -45.67 -16.07 61.49
CA PRO A 57 -44.79 -14.90 61.46
C PRO A 57 -43.31 -15.33 61.49
N VAL A 58 -42.64 -15.18 60.35
CA VAL A 58 -41.18 -15.29 60.24
C VAL A 58 -40.57 -14.02 60.81
N ARG A 59 -39.65 -14.16 61.78
CA ARG A 59 -38.86 -13.05 62.32
C ARG A 59 -38.09 -12.37 61.17
N PRO A 60 -38.00 -11.02 61.12
CA PRO A 60 -37.28 -10.36 60.04
C PRO A 60 -35.80 -10.76 60.08
N ILE A 61 -35.38 -11.48 59.04
CA ILE A 61 -33.97 -11.71 58.74
C ILE A 61 -33.37 -10.33 58.49
N PRO A 62 -32.26 -9.94 59.13
CA PRO A 62 -31.59 -8.68 58.81
C PRO A 62 -31.25 -8.69 57.33
N SER A 63 -31.79 -7.71 56.58
CA SER A 63 -31.52 -7.55 55.16
C SER A 63 -30.01 -7.43 54.98
N LYS A 64 -29.36 -8.49 54.50
CA LYS A 64 -28.01 -8.36 53.98
C LYS A 64 -28.08 -7.26 52.91
N PRO A 65 -27.24 -6.21 52.96
CA PRO A 65 -27.22 -5.21 51.91
C PRO A 65 -26.96 -5.97 50.60
N ILE A 66 -27.94 -5.92 49.69
CA ILE A 66 -27.76 -6.40 48.33
C ILE A 66 -26.55 -5.62 47.81
N PRO A 67 -25.44 -6.27 47.44
CA PRO A 67 -24.30 -5.56 46.88
C PRO A 67 -24.83 -4.74 45.69
N PRO A 68 -24.47 -3.45 45.57
CA PRO A 68 -25.02 -2.61 44.53
C PRO A 68 -24.78 -3.27 43.18
N VAL A 69 -25.86 -3.61 42.48
CA VAL A 69 -25.80 -4.16 41.13
C VAL A 69 -25.05 -3.13 40.28
N ARG A 70 -23.79 -3.44 39.95
CA ARG A 70 -22.99 -2.60 39.07
C ARG A 70 -23.60 -2.71 37.69
N LEU A 71 -24.51 -1.79 37.36
CA LEU A 71 -25.12 -1.71 36.04
C LEU A 71 -24.01 -1.45 35.01
N ILE A 72 -23.73 -2.46 34.18
CA ILE A 72 -22.76 -2.38 33.10
C ILE A 72 -23.14 -1.21 32.19
N LYS A 73 -22.18 -0.32 31.94
CA LYS A 73 -22.36 0.88 31.11
C LYS A 73 -21.88 0.57 29.70
N ARG A 74 -22.57 1.11 28.70
CA ARG A 74 -22.10 1.08 27.31
C ARG A 74 -20.81 1.89 27.18
N MET A 75 -19.92 1.40 26.32
CA MET A 75 -18.75 2.16 25.87
C MET A 75 -19.21 3.41 25.10
N VAL A 76 -18.41 4.48 25.18
CA VAL A 76 -18.62 5.70 24.38
C VAL A 76 -17.68 5.77 23.17
N SER A 77 -16.80 4.79 23.00
CA SER A 77 -15.99 4.65 21.79
C SER A 77 -16.85 4.27 20.58
N GLY A 78 -16.57 4.92 19.44
CA GLY A 78 -17.24 4.66 18.17
C GLY A 78 -17.30 5.87 17.25
N SER A 79 -18.12 5.75 16.21
CA SER A 79 -18.45 6.83 15.27
C SER A 79 -19.81 7.45 15.58
N TYR A 80 -19.90 8.76 15.36
CA TYR A 80 -21.07 9.58 15.57
C TYR A 80 -21.24 10.54 14.39
N GLU A 81 -22.45 10.99 14.08
CA GLU A 81 -22.72 11.94 13.00
C GLU A 81 -23.68 13.04 13.46
N SER A 82 -23.39 14.30 13.16
CA SER A 82 -24.33 15.39 13.45
C SER A 82 -25.47 15.46 12.43
N CYS A 83 -26.63 15.97 12.86
CA CYS A 83 -27.72 16.31 11.93
C CYS A 83 -27.22 17.30 10.86
N PRO A 84 -27.55 17.09 9.57
CA PRO A 84 -27.08 17.97 8.50
C PRO A 84 -27.86 19.31 8.52
N LYS A 85 -27.16 20.45 8.71
CA LYS A 85 -27.33 21.76 8.01
C LYS A 85 -26.71 22.95 8.77
N PRO A 86 -25.99 23.88 8.09
CA PRO A 86 -25.34 23.69 6.78
C PRO A 86 -24.07 22.82 6.88
N TRP A 87 -23.64 22.47 8.09
CA TRP A 87 -22.45 21.64 8.34
C TRP A 87 -22.84 20.28 8.90
N ARG A 88 -22.18 19.23 8.41
CA ARG A 88 -22.21 17.88 8.98
C ARG A 88 -20.84 17.56 9.56
N LEU A 89 -20.83 16.97 10.76
CA LEU A 89 -19.65 16.44 11.43
C LEU A 89 -19.77 14.92 11.55
N ASP A 90 -18.81 14.21 10.96
CA ASP A 90 -18.59 12.78 11.20
C ASP A 90 -17.52 12.68 12.30
N LEU A 91 -17.92 12.39 13.54
CA LEU A 91 -17.07 12.36 14.73
C LEU A 91 -16.65 10.91 15.06
N ARG A 92 -15.42 10.74 15.53
CA ARG A 92 -14.86 9.47 16.02
C ARG A 92 -14.27 9.68 17.41
N VAL A 93 -14.69 8.86 18.36
CA VAL A 93 -14.28 8.92 19.76
C VAL A 93 -13.64 7.59 20.14
N ASP A 94 -12.37 7.57 20.51
CA ASP A 94 -11.64 6.35 20.89
C ASP A 94 -11.02 6.51 22.29
N VAL A 95 -11.79 6.19 23.34
CA VAL A 95 -11.39 6.44 24.74
C VAL A 95 -11.64 5.30 25.71
N ASP A 96 -12.58 4.40 25.44
CA ASP A 96 -12.96 3.29 26.35
C ASP A 96 -13.31 1.98 25.62
N GLY A 97 -13.00 1.89 24.32
CA GLY A 97 -13.16 0.70 23.49
C GLY A 97 -12.02 -0.32 23.66
N TYR A 98 -12.05 -1.38 22.86
CA TYR A 98 -10.96 -2.36 22.80
C TYR A 98 -9.66 -1.71 22.29
N ARG A 99 -8.59 -1.83 23.09
CA ARG A 99 -7.27 -1.20 22.85
C ARG A 99 -7.44 0.29 22.46
N PRO A 100 -7.86 1.15 23.40
CA PRO A 100 -8.24 2.52 23.08
C PRO A 100 -7.00 3.36 22.78
N MET A 101 -6.99 4.05 21.63
CA MET A 101 -5.86 4.91 21.25
C MET A 101 -5.87 6.27 21.95
N ARG A 102 -6.91 6.56 22.74
CA ARG A 102 -7.10 7.83 23.44
C ARG A 102 -7.05 9.00 22.46
N ARG A 103 -7.89 8.95 21.43
CA ARG A 103 -7.98 9.97 20.37
C ARG A 103 -9.43 10.35 20.12
N VAL A 104 -9.61 11.56 19.61
CA VAL A 104 -10.89 12.00 19.04
C VAL A 104 -10.58 12.65 17.71
N SER A 105 -11.31 12.34 16.66
CA SER A 105 -11.14 12.98 15.36
C SER A 105 -12.48 13.25 14.69
N GLY A 106 -12.49 14.08 13.67
CA GLY A 106 -13.73 14.37 12.95
C GLY A 106 -13.48 14.90 11.55
N ASP A 107 -14.45 14.67 10.65
CA ASP A 107 -14.48 15.22 9.30
C ASP A 107 -15.68 16.14 9.16
N TYR A 108 -15.44 17.33 8.61
CA TYR A 108 -16.48 18.30 8.31
C TYR A 108 -16.87 18.25 6.84
N TYR A 109 -18.18 18.33 6.61
CA TYR A 109 -18.77 18.45 5.30
C TYR A 109 -19.74 19.62 5.27
N HIS A 110 -19.73 20.35 4.16
CA HIS A 110 -20.74 21.34 3.85
C HIS A 110 -21.89 20.67 3.09
N VAL A 111 -23.13 20.88 3.53
CA VAL A 111 -24.33 20.31 2.94
C VAL A 111 -25.16 21.43 2.30
N SER A 112 -25.26 21.41 0.98
CA SER A 112 -26.09 22.34 0.20
C SER A 112 -27.05 21.56 -0.69
N GLY A 113 -28.35 21.63 -0.38
CA GLY A 113 -29.35 20.81 -1.06
C GLY A 113 -29.08 19.32 -0.90
N ARG A 114 -28.82 18.63 -2.02
CA ARG A 114 -28.43 17.20 -2.07
C ARG A 114 -26.91 17.00 -2.16
N THR A 115 -26.13 18.07 -2.27
CA THR A 115 -24.68 18.01 -2.42
C THR A 115 -24.00 18.06 -1.06
N VAL A 116 -23.08 17.12 -0.82
CA VAL A 116 -22.23 17.06 0.37
C VAL A 116 -20.79 17.19 -0.08
N SER A 117 -20.11 18.27 0.33
CA SER A 117 -18.72 18.55 -0.03
C SER A 117 -17.83 18.48 1.20
N TYR A 118 -16.71 17.76 1.12
CA TYR A 118 -15.72 17.73 2.19
C TYR A 118 -15.07 19.11 2.38
N PHE A 119 -14.86 19.50 3.64
CA PHE A 119 -14.21 20.77 4.00
C PHE A 119 -12.87 20.57 4.70
N GLY A 120 -12.82 19.71 5.72
CA GLY A 120 -11.60 19.55 6.52
C GLY A 120 -11.73 18.50 7.61
N SER A 121 -10.59 18.07 8.14
CA SER A 121 -10.51 17.10 9.23
C SER A 121 -9.82 17.71 10.47
N PHE A 122 -10.11 17.14 11.64
CA PHE A 122 -9.38 17.43 12.85
C PHE A 122 -9.04 16.16 13.63
N ILE A 123 -8.00 16.24 14.47
CA ILE A 123 -7.64 15.21 15.45
C ILE A 123 -7.22 15.86 16.78
N ILE A 124 -7.64 15.25 17.88
CA ILE A 124 -7.16 15.55 19.24
C ILE A 124 -6.20 14.43 19.63
N ASN A 125 -4.91 14.76 19.63
CA ASN A 125 -3.84 13.78 19.88
C ASN A 125 -3.67 13.40 21.36
N ALA A 126 -3.97 14.28 22.29
CA ALA A 126 -3.81 14.00 23.72
C ALA A 126 -5.00 14.54 24.53
N PRO A 127 -6.18 13.91 24.41
CA PRO A 127 -7.36 14.37 25.12
C PRO A 127 -7.26 14.13 26.64
N LYS A 128 -7.71 15.12 27.41
CA LYS A 128 -8.05 14.95 28.83
C LYS A 128 -9.45 14.35 28.94
N ILE A 129 -9.53 13.16 29.54
CA ILE A 129 -10.77 12.41 29.72
C ILE A 129 -11.17 12.46 31.20
N ARG A 130 -12.42 12.79 31.49
CA ARG A 130 -13.02 12.73 32.83
C ARG A 130 -14.28 11.87 32.74
N VAL A 131 -14.33 10.81 33.53
CA VAL A 131 -15.48 9.90 33.61
C VAL A 131 -16.18 10.14 34.94
N SER A 132 -17.49 10.42 34.91
CA SER A 132 -18.36 10.43 36.09
C SER A 132 -19.34 9.25 36.04
N SER A 133 -20.24 9.16 37.03
CA SER A 133 -21.34 8.19 37.03
C SER A 133 -22.35 8.45 35.90
N SER A 134 -22.49 9.71 35.46
CA SER A 134 -23.52 10.15 34.50
C SER A 134 -22.99 10.46 33.10
N GLN A 135 -21.72 10.80 32.93
CA GLN A 135 -21.17 11.22 31.63
C GLN A 135 -19.66 11.01 31.50
N VAL A 136 -19.19 10.93 30.26
CA VAL A 136 -17.79 11.05 29.87
C VAL A 136 -17.59 12.44 29.27
N THR A 137 -16.58 13.17 29.77
CA THR A 137 -16.18 14.47 29.23
C THR A 137 -14.76 14.39 28.70
N ILE A 138 -14.58 14.72 27.43
CA ILE A 138 -13.31 14.71 26.73
C ILE A 138 -12.97 16.15 26.36
N THR A 139 -11.74 16.59 26.56
CA THR A 139 -11.30 17.93 26.15
C THR A 139 -9.87 17.90 25.66
N GLY A 140 -9.57 18.58 24.57
CA GLY A 140 -8.21 18.70 24.08
C GLY A 140 -8.06 19.77 23.02
N LEU A 141 -6.81 20.01 22.63
CA LEU A 141 -6.47 20.84 21.48
C LEU A 141 -6.58 19.99 20.21
N ALA A 142 -7.13 20.56 19.16
CA ALA A 142 -7.35 19.93 17.89
C ALA A 142 -6.34 20.44 16.86
N ASP A 143 -5.65 19.51 16.21
CA ASP A 143 -4.89 19.75 15.00
C ASP A 143 -5.86 19.68 13.82
N THR A 144 -5.86 20.69 12.96
CA THR A 144 -6.87 20.89 11.92
C THR A 144 -6.24 21.04 10.55
N THR A 145 -6.94 20.60 9.50
CA THR A 145 -6.51 20.84 8.10
C THR A 145 -6.79 22.27 7.61
N TRP A 146 -7.34 23.14 8.47
CA TRP A 146 -7.63 24.55 8.20
C TRP A 146 -7.15 25.43 9.37
N LYS A 147 -6.99 26.74 9.13
CA LYS A 147 -6.59 27.68 10.18
C LYS A 147 -7.81 28.17 10.97
N THR A 148 -7.74 28.11 12.30
CA THR A 148 -8.80 28.60 13.20
C THR A 148 -8.22 28.95 14.58
N SER A 149 -8.79 29.97 15.23
CA SER A 149 -8.48 30.31 16.63
C SER A 149 -9.34 29.56 17.65
N TYR A 150 -10.43 28.93 17.18
CA TYR A 150 -11.18 27.95 17.95
C TYR A 150 -10.53 26.60 17.69
N ASN A 151 -9.55 26.22 18.51
CA ASN A 151 -8.76 25.00 18.38
C ASN A 151 -8.86 24.09 19.62
N LYS A 152 -9.73 24.41 20.58
CA LYS A 152 -10.01 23.58 21.74
C LYS A 152 -11.39 22.95 21.58
N ILE A 153 -11.50 21.65 21.72
CA ILE A 153 -12.77 20.93 21.61
C ILE A 153 -13.11 20.31 22.96
N ARG A 154 -14.40 20.38 23.33
CA ARG A 154 -14.99 19.58 24.41
C ARG A 154 -16.05 18.66 23.83
N VAL A 155 -15.97 17.38 24.14
CA VAL A 155 -17.01 16.38 23.85
C VAL A 155 -17.60 15.89 25.16
N VAL A 156 -18.93 15.84 25.27
CA VAL A 156 -19.64 15.29 26.42
C VAL A 156 -20.57 14.19 25.94
N ILE A 157 -20.51 13.01 26.55
CA ILE A 157 -21.34 11.85 26.18
C ILE A 157 -21.98 11.29 27.47
N PRO A 158 -23.31 11.28 27.59
CA PRO A 158 -23.99 10.63 28.71
C PRO A 158 -23.66 9.13 28.79
N ARG A 159 -23.53 8.59 30.01
CA ARG A 159 -23.25 7.17 30.22
C ARG A 159 -24.55 6.39 30.37
N HIS A 160 -24.90 5.71 29.30
CA HIS A 160 -26.06 4.82 29.26
C HIS A 160 -25.70 3.41 29.75
N THR A 161 -26.68 2.73 30.34
CA THR A 161 -26.57 1.29 30.63
C THR A 161 -26.69 0.49 29.33
N ILE A 162 -26.31 -0.79 29.36
CA ILE A 162 -26.50 -1.69 28.21
C ILE A 162 -27.97 -1.84 27.78
N PHE A 163 -28.94 -1.58 28.66
CA PHE A 163 -30.38 -1.61 28.33
C PHE A 163 -30.91 -0.33 27.68
N GLN A 164 -30.08 0.70 27.53
CA GLN A 164 -30.44 1.95 26.88
C GLN A 164 -29.74 2.06 25.52
N PRO A 165 -30.32 2.73 24.52
CA PRO A 165 -29.63 2.96 23.25
C PRO A 165 -28.35 3.80 23.49
N PRO A 166 -27.31 3.69 22.64
CA PRO A 166 -26.13 4.53 22.75
C PRO A 166 -26.46 6.02 22.80
N ALA A 167 -25.80 6.77 23.68
CA ALA A 167 -26.08 8.19 23.88
C ALA A 167 -25.47 9.07 22.77
N ASN A 168 -26.06 10.24 22.52
CA ASN A 168 -25.50 11.24 21.62
C ASN A 168 -24.26 11.92 22.23
N ALA A 169 -23.34 12.34 21.37
CA ALA A 169 -22.17 13.14 21.74
C ALA A 169 -22.42 14.63 21.50
N TYR A 170 -22.12 15.46 22.51
CA TYR A 170 -22.22 16.91 22.44
C TYR A 170 -20.83 17.52 22.23
N VAL A 171 -20.58 18.12 21.07
CA VAL A 171 -19.29 18.71 20.69
C VAL A 171 -19.36 20.22 20.78
N GLN A 172 -18.36 20.86 21.40
CA GLN A 172 -18.24 22.31 21.52
C GLN A 172 -16.82 22.75 21.17
N TRP A 173 -16.68 23.56 20.13
CA TRP A 173 -15.46 24.28 19.80
C TRP A 173 -15.28 25.49 20.71
N MET A 174 -14.05 25.78 21.09
CA MET A 174 -13.68 26.88 21.95
C MET A 174 -12.30 27.42 21.56
N THR A 175 -12.02 28.66 21.91
CA THR A 175 -10.65 29.17 21.90
C THR A 175 -9.86 28.62 23.09
N SER A 176 -8.53 28.83 23.09
CA SER A 176 -7.67 28.54 24.25
C SER A 176 -8.14 29.26 25.52
N ALA A 177 -8.68 30.48 25.38
CA ALA A 177 -9.31 31.26 26.44
C ALA A 177 -10.75 30.81 26.81
N ASN A 178 -11.20 29.65 26.32
CA ASN A 178 -12.54 29.06 26.55
C ASN A 178 -13.73 29.90 26.02
N LYS A 179 -13.52 30.81 25.08
CA LYS A 179 -14.63 31.46 24.37
C LYS A 179 -15.32 30.43 23.49
N ARG A 180 -16.65 30.28 23.62
CA ARG A 180 -17.44 29.29 22.87
C ARG A 180 -17.52 29.64 21.38
N GLY A 181 -17.36 28.62 20.53
CA GLY A 181 -17.54 28.64 19.09
C GLY A 181 -18.68 27.70 18.66
N ALA A 182 -18.54 27.05 17.50
CA ALA A 182 -19.54 26.14 16.95
C ALA A 182 -19.82 24.93 17.87
N SER A 183 -21.06 24.45 17.87
CA SER A 183 -21.51 23.30 18.65
C SER A 183 -22.30 22.30 17.80
N TYR A 184 -22.16 21.01 18.09
CA TYR A 184 -22.83 19.92 17.38
C TYR A 184 -23.40 18.90 18.35
N ILE A 185 -24.55 18.33 17.99
CA ILE A 185 -25.08 17.11 18.61
C ILE A 185 -24.88 16.00 17.58
N CYS A 186 -24.08 15.00 17.93
CA CYS A 186 -23.70 13.89 17.06
C CYS A 186 -24.37 12.60 17.56
N ILE A 187 -25.18 11.98 16.70
CA ILE A 187 -25.89 10.73 16.96
C ILE A 187 -24.94 9.57 16.78
N TYR A 188 -24.93 8.60 17.70
CA TYR A 188 -24.12 7.39 17.57
C TYR A 188 -24.48 6.60 16.31
N LYS A 189 -23.48 6.09 15.60
CA LYS A 189 -23.66 5.34 14.35
C LYS A 189 -23.16 3.92 14.43
N SER A 190 -21.94 3.71 14.92
CA SER A 190 -21.32 2.40 14.92
C SER A 190 -20.19 2.32 15.94
N ARG A 191 -19.88 1.11 16.41
CA ARG A 191 -18.68 0.84 17.22
C ARG A 191 -17.40 0.98 16.40
N TYR A 192 -17.52 0.83 15.08
CA TYR A 192 -16.42 1.01 14.14
C TYR A 192 -16.24 2.49 13.79
N PHE A 193 -14.99 2.87 13.56
CA PHE A 193 -14.59 4.25 13.26
C PHE A 193 -14.75 4.58 11.78
N ARG A 194 -14.69 3.56 10.92
CA ARG A 194 -14.85 3.64 9.48
C ARG A 194 -15.57 2.40 8.97
N ILE A 195 -16.27 2.59 7.86
CA ILE A 195 -16.96 1.53 7.13
C ILE A 195 -16.46 1.60 5.69
N VAL A 196 -16.00 0.47 5.16
CA VAL A 196 -15.43 0.35 3.82
C VAL A 196 -16.10 -0.80 3.10
N ASP A 197 -16.46 -0.61 1.84
CA ASP A 197 -16.99 -1.67 1.00
C ASP A 197 -15.85 -2.42 0.33
N LEU A 198 -15.75 -3.72 0.59
CA LEU A 198 -14.76 -4.62 0.02
C LEU A 198 -15.40 -5.43 -1.11
N GLU A 199 -14.83 -5.34 -2.30
CA GLU A 199 -15.17 -6.16 -3.46
C GLU A 199 -14.03 -7.15 -3.71
N GLN A 200 -14.34 -8.43 -3.90
CA GLN A 200 -13.32 -9.48 -4.05
C GLN A 200 -13.62 -10.30 -5.29
N ASP A 201 -12.73 -10.33 -6.25
CA ASP A 201 -12.81 -11.24 -7.40
C ASP A 201 -11.66 -12.23 -7.38
N HIS A 202 -11.81 -13.34 -8.08
CA HIS A 202 -10.78 -14.38 -8.07
C HIS A 202 -10.63 -15.03 -9.44
N GLU A 203 -9.40 -15.40 -9.76
CA GLU A 203 -9.10 -16.20 -10.94
C GLU A 203 -9.63 -17.63 -10.76
N LYS A 204 -10.16 -18.20 -11.84
CA LYS A 204 -10.67 -19.56 -11.89
C LYS A 204 -9.61 -20.56 -11.41
N GLY A 205 -10.00 -21.42 -10.48
CA GLY A 205 -9.08 -22.39 -9.85
C GLY A 205 -8.29 -21.84 -8.67
N VAL A 206 -8.28 -20.51 -8.44
CA VAL A 206 -7.84 -19.92 -7.17
C VAL A 206 -9.00 -19.99 -6.18
N LYS A 207 -8.69 -20.45 -4.97
CA LYS A 207 -9.64 -20.45 -3.86
C LYS A 207 -9.31 -19.27 -2.95
N PRO A 208 -10.15 -18.22 -2.90
CA PRO A 208 -9.94 -17.10 -2.01
C PRO A 208 -9.81 -17.55 -0.55
N PHE A 209 -8.98 -16.83 0.19
CA PHE A 209 -8.84 -17.00 1.62
C PHE A 209 -10.20 -16.82 2.32
N VAL A 210 -10.53 -17.76 3.22
CA VAL A 210 -11.78 -17.73 3.99
C VAL A 210 -11.49 -17.33 5.43
N SER A 211 -10.70 -18.14 6.13
CA SER A 211 -10.37 -17.90 7.54
C SER A 211 -9.12 -18.67 7.97
N TYR A 212 -8.55 -18.26 9.10
CA TYR A 212 -7.42 -18.92 9.75
C TYR A 212 -7.56 -18.85 11.27
N ASN A 213 -7.35 -19.97 11.95
CA ASN A 213 -7.27 -20.02 13.41
C ASN A 213 -5.82 -19.70 13.84
N THR A 214 -5.61 -18.58 14.54
CA THR A 214 -4.29 -18.10 14.96
C THR A 214 -3.58 -19.04 15.94
N GLY A 215 -4.32 -19.92 16.63
CA GLY A 215 -3.76 -20.97 17.49
C GLY A 215 -3.27 -22.22 16.75
N SER A 216 -3.42 -22.30 15.42
CA SER A 216 -2.98 -23.46 14.63
C SER A 216 -1.47 -23.61 14.54
N LEU A 217 -0.73 -22.53 14.79
CA LEU A 217 0.73 -22.47 14.83
C LEU A 217 1.16 -21.54 15.97
N PRO A 218 2.42 -21.62 16.46
CA PRO A 218 2.94 -20.67 17.43
C PRO A 218 2.76 -19.23 16.93
N SER A 219 2.17 -18.40 17.78
CA SER A 219 1.90 -17.00 17.51
C SER A 219 1.85 -16.17 18.77
N GLY A 220 1.91 -14.85 18.61
CA GLY A 220 1.63 -13.93 19.70
C GLY A 220 0.12 -13.80 19.95
N GLY A 221 -0.24 -13.49 21.19
CA GLY A 221 -1.63 -13.19 21.55
C GLY A 221 -2.58 -14.40 21.60
N PRO A 222 -3.88 -14.15 21.80
CA PRO A 222 -4.86 -15.22 22.00
C PRO A 222 -5.23 -15.92 20.69
N ALA A 223 -5.45 -17.24 20.79
CA ALA A 223 -5.98 -18.06 19.72
C ALA A 223 -7.41 -17.62 19.37
N ARG A 224 -7.65 -17.34 18.08
CA ARG A 224 -8.96 -16.95 17.54
C ARG A 224 -9.00 -17.19 16.04
N THR A 225 -10.20 -17.36 15.50
CA THR A 225 -10.40 -17.44 14.05
C THR A 225 -10.50 -16.04 13.45
N LEU A 226 -9.65 -15.73 12.47
CA LEU A 226 -9.64 -14.47 11.73
C LEU A 226 -10.03 -14.69 10.27
N THR A 227 -10.89 -13.80 9.77
CA THR A 227 -11.06 -13.49 8.34
C THR A 227 -10.36 -12.15 8.05
N VAL A 228 -10.29 -11.75 6.78
CA VAL A 228 -9.81 -10.40 6.41
C VAL A 228 -10.67 -9.32 7.08
N GLU A 229 -11.99 -9.47 7.02
CA GLU A 229 -12.94 -8.53 7.62
C GLU A 229 -12.75 -8.46 9.14
N ARG A 230 -12.54 -9.59 9.81
CA ARG A 230 -12.31 -9.63 11.27
C ARG A 230 -10.99 -8.98 11.66
N ALA A 231 -9.93 -9.16 10.87
CA ALA A 231 -8.64 -8.50 11.13
C ALA A 231 -8.75 -6.96 11.10
N TYR A 232 -9.51 -6.41 10.15
CA TYR A 232 -9.81 -4.97 10.11
C TYR A 232 -10.83 -4.54 11.19
N ALA A 233 -11.81 -5.38 11.51
CA ALA A 233 -12.79 -5.11 12.56
C ALA A 233 -12.11 -4.93 13.92
N GLU A 234 -11.12 -5.76 14.25
CA GLU A 234 -10.29 -5.62 15.46
C GLU A 234 -9.49 -4.30 15.46
N ALA A 235 -9.09 -3.82 14.27
CA ALA A 235 -8.48 -2.50 14.10
C ALA A 235 -9.50 -1.34 14.15
N GLY A 236 -10.79 -1.62 14.26
CA GLY A 236 -11.87 -0.64 14.34
C GLY A 236 -12.41 -0.18 12.98
N VAL A 237 -12.14 -0.92 11.90
CA VAL A 237 -12.67 -0.66 10.55
C VAL A 237 -13.63 -1.78 10.16
N GLN A 238 -14.86 -1.43 9.82
CA GLN A 238 -15.83 -2.40 9.30
C GLN A 238 -15.61 -2.58 7.80
N MET A 239 -15.14 -3.75 7.40
CA MET A 239 -15.14 -4.15 5.99
C MET A 239 -16.48 -4.82 5.69
N ARG A 240 -17.29 -4.19 4.83
CA ARG A 240 -18.54 -4.76 4.33
C ARG A 240 -18.23 -5.47 3.03
N ASN A 241 -18.24 -6.79 3.06
CA ASN A 241 -18.12 -7.57 1.84
C ASN A 241 -19.34 -7.31 0.96
N SER A 242 -19.08 -7.07 -0.32
CA SER A 242 -20.11 -6.86 -1.34
C SER A 242 -21.08 -8.03 -1.48
N GLY A 243 -20.64 -9.25 -1.09
CA GLY A 243 -21.33 -10.51 -1.39
C GLY A 243 -21.21 -10.94 -2.87
N PHE A 244 -20.61 -10.11 -3.72
CA PHE A 244 -20.29 -10.41 -5.10
C PHE A 244 -18.82 -10.79 -5.19
N SER A 245 -18.55 -12.05 -5.51
CA SER A 245 -17.24 -12.48 -5.99
C SER A 245 -17.42 -13.11 -7.35
N ASN A 246 -16.87 -12.45 -8.37
CA ASN A 246 -16.91 -12.98 -9.71
C ASN A 246 -15.68 -13.85 -9.91
N GLU A 247 -15.87 -14.97 -10.60
CA GLU A 247 -14.78 -15.80 -11.08
C GLU A 247 -14.32 -15.22 -12.43
N VAL A 248 -13.08 -14.75 -12.49
CA VAL A 248 -12.40 -14.35 -13.73
C VAL A 248 -11.77 -15.62 -14.32
N PRO A 249 -11.89 -15.91 -15.62
CA PRO A 249 -11.25 -17.09 -16.22
C PRO A 249 -9.74 -17.17 -15.95
N VAL A 250 -9.18 -18.37 -16.06
CA VAL A 250 -7.72 -18.57 -15.92
C VAL A 250 -7.01 -17.66 -16.92
N ALA A 251 -6.00 -16.94 -16.47
CA ALA A 251 -5.17 -16.13 -17.34
C ALA A 251 -4.57 -17.06 -18.43
N PRO A 252 -4.81 -16.80 -19.72
CA PRO A 252 -4.02 -17.39 -20.80
C PRO A 252 -2.52 -17.27 -20.49
N GLY A 253 -1.71 -18.28 -20.85
CA GLY A 253 -0.30 -18.31 -20.42
C GLY A 253 -0.04 -18.51 -18.92
N GLY A 254 -1.07 -18.45 -18.05
CA GLY A 254 -1.02 -18.75 -16.62
C GLY A 254 -0.53 -17.62 -15.70
N THR A 255 -0.29 -16.42 -16.24
CA THR A 255 0.25 -15.27 -15.49
C THR A 255 -0.41 -13.95 -15.88
N TRP A 256 -0.48 -13.02 -14.93
CA TRP A 256 -0.89 -11.64 -15.14
C TRP A 256 0.31 -10.69 -15.22
N SER A 257 0.24 -9.72 -16.12
CA SER A 257 1.14 -8.56 -16.15
C SER A 257 0.56 -7.37 -15.38
N ASN A 258 1.42 -6.42 -15.02
CA ASN A 258 1.01 -5.15 -14.42
C ASN A 258 -0.02 -4.39 -15.28
N ALA A 259 0.14 -4.42 -16.61
CA ALA A 259 -0.76 -3.76 -17.54
C ALA A 259 -2.15 -4.42 -17.57
N GLU A 260 -2.19 -5.76 -17.55
CA GLU A 260 -3.44 -6.53 -17.51
C GLU A 260 -4.16 -6.37 -16.17
N LEU A 261 -3.45 -6.33 -15.04
CA LEU A 261 -4.05 -6.08 -13.72
C LEU A 261 -4.64 -4.68 -13.61
N HIS A 262 -3.92 -3.67 -14.12
CA HIS A 262 -4.43 -2.30 -14.18
C HIS A 262 -5.71 -2.22 -15.02
N ASN A 263 -5.70 -2.81 -16.22
CA ASN A 263 -6.87 -2.87 -17.11
C ASN A 263 -8.05 -3.62 -16.47
N ALA A 264 -7.78 -4.79 -15.87
CA ALA A 264 -8.80 -5.60 -15.21
C ALA A 264 -9.49 -4.81 -14.09
N MET A 265 -8.75 -4.06 -13.28
CA MET A 265 -9.37 -3.27 -12.23
C MET A 265 -10.27 -2.16 -12.79
N GLU A 266 -9.81 -1.39 -13.78
CA GLU A 266 -10.59 -0.28 -14.34
C GLU A 266 -11.93 -0.75 -14.92
N ILE A 267 -11.98 -1.97 -15.46
CA ILE A 267 -13.19 -2.57 -16.04
C ILE A 267 -14.05 -3.26 -14.96
N HIS A 268 -13.44 -4.01 -14.04
CA HIS A 268 -14.16 -4.96 -13.18
C HIS A 268 -14.47 -4.49 -11.78
N PHE A 269 -13.75 -3.50 -11.27
CA PHE A 269 -14.14 -2.95 -10.00
C PHE A 269 -15.45 -2.18 -10.23
N LYS A 270 -16.60 -2.83 -10.01
CA LYS A 270 -17.95 -2.33 -10.37
C LYS A 270 -18.25 -0.99 -9.72
N ARG A 271 -17.61 -0.73 -8.60
CA ARG A 271 -17.75 0.49 -7.83
C ARG A 271 -16.60 1.49 -8.03
N TRP A 272 -15.65 1.19 -8.91
CA TRP A 272 -14.56 2.08 -9.28
C TRP A 272 -15.11 3.40 -9.79
N LYS A 273 -14.49 4.46 -9.31
CA LYS A 273 -14.69 5.83 -9.75
C LYS A 273 -13.38 6.55 -9.47
N ASP A 274 -13.00 7.47 -10.34
CA ASP A 274 -11.83 8.33 -10.13
C ASP A 274 -12.10 9.44 -9.09
N VAL A 275 -12.55 9.06 -7.88
CA VAL A 275 -12.88 9.96 -6.77
C VAL A 275 -12.54 9.34 -5.42
N PRO A 276 -12.29 10.14 -4.36
CA PRO A 276 -12.10 9.59 -3.02
C PRO A 276 -13.36 8.90 -2.48
N GLN A 277 -13.29 7.59 -2.21
CA GLN A 277 -14.40 6.78 -1.72
C GLN A 277 -13.96 5.65 -0.77
N TRP A 278 -14.86 5.23 0.12
CA TRP A 278 -14.61 4.11 1.05
C TRP A 278 -14.90 2.77 0.41
N LYS A 279 -14.19 2.47 -0.67
CA LYS A 279 -14.34 1.23 -1.43
C LYS A 279 -13.00 0.75 -1.95
N VAL A 280 -12.81 -0.57 -1.95
CA VAL A 280 -11.57 -1.19 -2.37
C VAL A 280 -11.85 -2.54 -3.03
N TRP A 281 -11.04 -2.88 -4.04
CA TRP A 281 -11.06 -4.15 -4.74
C TRP A 281 -9.84 -4.98 -4.38
N LEU A 282 -10.05 -6.27 -4.12
CA LEU A 282 -9.01 -7.27 -3.91
C LEU A 282 -9.16 -8.39 -4.94
N PHE A 283 -8.14 -8.60 -5.75
CA PHE A 283 -8.11 -9.66 -6.75
C PHE A 283 -7.23 -10.83 -6.32
N HIS A 284 -7.80 -12.03 -6.28
CA HIS A 284 -7.07 -13.26 -5.97
C HIS A 284 -6.62 -13.92 -7.28
N ALA A 285 -5.36 -13.71 -7.66
CA ALA A 285 -4.76 -14.24 -8.88
C ALA A 285 -3.88 -15.46 -8.58
N ASN A 286 -3.62 -16.29 -9.60
CA ASN A 286 -2.73 -17.43 -9.45
C ASN A 286 -1.26 -16.96 -9.44
N ALA A 287 -0.79 -16.30 -10.50
CA ALA A 287 0.60 -15.91 -10.66
C ALA A 287 0.77 -14.59 -11.42
N HIS A 288 1.91 -13.94 -11.21
CA HIS A 288 2.34 -12.73 -11.92
C HIS A 288 3.52 -13.05 -12.85
N GLU A 289 3.68 -12.31 -13.94
CA GLU A 289 4.79 -12.49 -14.91
C GLU A 289 6.18 -12.28 -14.28
N TYR A 290 6.24 -11.53 -13.17
CA TYR A 290 7.45 -11.36 -12.37
C TYR A 290 7.94 -12.68 -11.75
N GLY A 291 7.05 -13.65 -11.61
CA GLY A 291 7.35 -14.96 -11.05
C GLY A 291 6.88 -15.13 -9.60
N PRO A 292 7.16 -16.31 -9.03
CA PRO A 292 6.47 -16.75 -7.83
C PRO A 292 6.95 -16.04 -6.55
N GLY A 293 8.01 -15.24 -6.61
CA GLY A 293 8.50 -14.47 -5.46
C GLY A 293 7.60 -13.27 -5.11
N LEU A 294 6.74 -12.82 -6.03
CA LEU A 294 5.78 -11.75 -5.79
C LEU A 294 4.52 -12.31 -5.09
N LEU A 295 4.25 -11.87 -3.87
CA LEU A 295 3.11 -12.35 -3.08
C LEU A 295 1.87 -11.47 -3.25
N GLY A 296 2.07 -10.17 -3.47
CA GLY A 296 0.98 -9.20 -3.62
C GLY A 296 1.44 -7.88 -4.22
N ILE A 297 0.47 -7.05 -4.60
CA ILE A 297 0.72 -5.78 -5.26
C ILE A 297 -0.47 -4.82 -5.15
N MET A 298 -0.21 -3.55 -4.85
CA MET A 298 -1.17 -2.46 -5.06
C MET A 298 -0.86 -1.79 -6.41
N PHE A 299 -1.57 -2.21 -7.45
CA PHE A 299 -1.26 -1.89 -8.85
C PHE A 299 -1.99 -0.64 -9.37
N ASP A 300 -2.96 -0.10 -8.64
CA ASP A 300 -3.80 1.01 -9.09
C ASP A 300 -3.23 2.40 -8.77
N GLN A 301 -2.36 2.90 -9.65
CA GLN A 301 -1.61 4.13 -9.35
C GLN A 301 -1.78 5.27 -10.36
N LYS A 302 -2.67 5.13 -11.35
CA LYS A 302 -3.13 6.23 -12.21
C LYS A 302 -4.41 6.86 -11.64
N GLY A 303 -4.52 8.18 -11.67
CA GLY A 303 -5.67 8.90 -11.11
C GLY A 303 -5.76 8.81 -9.58
N LYS A 304 -6.97 8.67 -9.05
CA LYS A 304 -7.28 8.46 -7.63
C LYS A 304 -6.95 7.03 -7.21
N GLN A 305 -5.69 6.83 -6.82
CA GLN A 305 -5.05 5.57 -6.41
C GLN A 305 -5.66 4.88 -5.18
N ARG A 306 -5.10 3.71 -4.82
CA ARG A 306 -5.34 2.98 -3.56
C ARG A 306 -6.71 2.29 -3.49
N GLN A 307 -7.31 2.05 -4.63
CA GLN A 307 -8.62 1.44 -4.82
C GLN A 307 -8.54 -0.05 -5.21
N GLY A 308 -7.36 -0.59 -5.54
CA GLY A 308 -7.19 -1.96 -6.02
C GLY A 308 -5.86 -2.60 -5.60
N CYS A 309 -5.92 -3.85 -5.17
CA CYS A 309 -4.74 -4.68 -4.93
C CYS A 309 -4.96 -6.12 -5.38
N ALA A 310 -3.88 -6.85 -5.62
CA ALA A 310 -3.91 -8.27 -6.00
C ALA A 310 -2.99 -9.10 -5.11
N VAL A 311 -3.35 -10.38 -4.93
CA VAL A 311 -2.60 -11.38 -4.16
C VAL A 311 -2.39 -12.63 -5.02
N PHE A 312 -1.18 -13.18 -5.03
CA PHE A 312 -0.79 -14.28 -5.91
C PHE A 312 -0.67 -15.62 -5.17
N TYR A 313 -1.49 -16.59 -5.56
CA TYR A 313 -1.66 -17.84 -4.84
C TYR A 313 -0.64 -18.92 -5.19
N GLN A 314 0.20 -18.75 -6.22
CA GLN A 314 1.18 -19.74 -6.66
C GLN A 314 2.09 -20.25 -5.51
N ARG A 315 2.45 -19.40 -4.54
CA ARG A 315 3.26 -19.78 -3.36
C ARG A 315 2.48 -20.01 -2.09
N ILE A 316 1.32 -19.39 -1.93
CA ILE A 316 0.56 -19.38 -0.66
C ILE A 316 -0.68 -20.27 -0.71
N ALA A 317 -1.00 -20.90 -1.85
CA ALA A 317 -2.13 -21.79 -2.01
C ALA A 317 -2.10 -23.01 -1.09
N GLY A 318 -3.27 -23.59 -0.85
CA GLY A 318 -3.45 -24.80 -0.04
C GLY A 318 -4.09 -24.52 1.31
N THR A 319 -4.30 -25.59 2.07
CA THR A 319 -5.12 -25.59 3.30
C THR A 319 -4.31 -25.90 4.57
N SER A 320 -2.99 -26.01 4.46
CA SER A 320 -2.13 -26.17 5.64
C SER A 320 -2.20 -24.92 6.52
N ALA A 321 -1.97 -25.07 7.83
CA ALA A 321 -1.96 -23.93 8.73
C ALA A 321 -0.93 -22.85 8.33
N VAL A 322 0.22 -23.26 7.76
CA VAL A 322 1.23 -22.33 7.25
C VAL A 322 0.68 -21.53 6.06
N ASN A 323 0.05 -22.20 5.10
CA ASN A 323 -0.47 -21.56 3.89
C ASN A 323 -1.63 -20.63 4.22
N LEU A 324 -2.56 -21.05 5.09
CA LEU A 324 -3.67 -20.21 5.55
C LEU A 324 -3.18 -18.99 6.36
N ARG A 325 -2.10 -19.13 7.16
CA ARG A 325 -1.46 -18.00 7.84
C ARG A 325 -0.90 -16.98 6.85
N TYR A 326 -0.21 -17.43 5.81
CA TYR A 326 0.32 -16.55 4.77
C TYR A 326 -0.79 -15.90 3.94
N GLN A 327 -1.83 -16.64 3.56
CA GLN A 327 -2.99 -16.08 2.87
C GLN A 327 -3.65 -14.95 3.68
N LEU A 328 -3.91 -15.16 4.98
CA LEU A 328 -4.42 -14.09 5.84
C LEU A 328 -3.48 -12.89 5.88
N TYR A 329 -2.18 -13.14 6.11
CA TYR A 329 -1.18 -12.08 6.20
C TYR A 329 -1.11 -11.24 4.93
N VAL A 330 -0.98 -11.86 3.76
CA VAL A 330 -0.82 -11.14 2.49
C VAL A 330 -2.10 -10.37 2.14
N CYS A 331 -3.29 -10.97 2.29
CA CYS A 331 -4.54 -10.25 2.03
C CYS A 331 -4.71 -9.00 2.92
N VAL A 332 -4.43 -9.10 4.22
CA VAL A 332 -4.52 -7.95 5.13
C VAL A 332 -3.39 -6.93 4.88
N HIS A 333 -2.21 -7.40 4.48
CA HIS A 333 -1.06 -6.55 4.13
C HIS A 333 -1.34 -5.67 2.91
N GLU A 334 -1.75 -6.28 1.79
CA GLU A 334 -1.99 -5.57 0.53
C GLU A 334 -3.15 -4.59 0.65
N LEU A 335 -4.24 -4.97 1.32
CA LEU A 335 -5.30 -4.04 1.66
C LEU A 335 -4.80 -2.90 2.57
N GLY A 336 -3.79 -3.16 3.41
CA GLY A 336 -3.15 -2.15 4.25
C GLY A 336 -2.54 -1.01 3.41
N HIS A 337 -1.93 -1.33 2.27
CA HIS A 337 -1.45 -0.33 1.32
C HIS A 337 -2.59 0.54 0.77
N CYS A 338 -3.76 -0.04 0.48
CA CYS A 338 -4.93 0.73 0.07
C CYS A 338 -5.38 1.74 1.15
N PHE A 339 -5.21 1.41 2.43
CA PHE A 339 -5.43 2.34 3.56
C PHE A 339 -4.29 3.36 3.77
N ASN A 340 -3.34 3.44 2.84
CA ASN A 340 -2.17 4.31 2.90
C ASN A 340 -1.16 3.91 3.99
N LEU A 341 -1.09 2.62 4.34
CA LEU A 341 -0.08 2.10 5.26
C LEU A 341 1.17 1.65 4.50
N PHE A 342 2.32 2.19 4.88
CA PHE A 342 3.63 1.76 4.37
C PHE A 342 4.16 0.56 5.14
N HIS A 343 5.12 -0.14 4.55
CA HIS A 343 5.91 -1.12 5.30
C HIS A 343 6.54 -0.50 6.55
N SER A 344 6.61 -1.28 7.63
CA SER A 344 7.25 -0.86 8.89
C SER A 344 8.72 -0.47 8.72
N PHE A 345 9.42 -1.08 7.77
CA PHE A 345 10.81 -0.79 7.41
C PHE A 345 10.97 0.28 6.31
N HIS A 346 9.87 0.87 5.79
CA HIS A 346 9.89 1.94 4.76
C HIS A 346 9.16 3.22 5.21
N LYS A 347 8.84 3.37 6.51
CA LYS A 347 8.12 4.54 7.03
C LYS A 347 8.90 5.85 6.77
N LYS A 348 10.22 5.80 6.59
CA LYS A 348 11.05 6.99 6.33
C LYS A 348 10.87 7.59 4.94
N TYR A 349 10.04 7.01 4.08
CA TYR A 349 9.76 7.51 2.73
C TYR A 349 8.37 8.11 2.59
N MET A 350 7.61 8.03 3.66
CA MET A 350 6.32 8.69 3.74
C MET A 350 6.54 10.20 3.64
N LYS A 351 5.47 10.92 3.30
CA LYS A 351 5.45 12.38 3.30
C LYS A 351 4.47 12.83 4.36
N PRO A 352 4.94 13.40 5.48
CA PRO A 352 6.34 13.48 5.90
C PRO A 352 6.94 12.13 6.34
N PRO A 353 8.29 12.00 6.36
CA PRO A 353 8.97 10.76 6.67
C PRO A 353 8.86 10.41 8.17
N ARG A 354 8.93 9.11 8.50
CA ARG A 354 8.93 8.60 9.88
C ARG A 354 10.05 7.60 10.14
N PRO A 355 10.52 7.44 11.38
CA PRO A 355 11.45 6.37 11.71
C PRO A 355 10.89 5.01 11.31
N ASN A 356 11.73 4.20 10.67
CA ASN A 356 11.44 2.80 10.45
C ASN A 356 11.29 2.07 11.78
N ARG A 357 10.45 1.05 11.81
CA ARG A 357 10.19 0.19 12.98
C ARG A 357 10.38 -1.26 12.57
N LEU A 358 11.64 -1.66 12.49
CA LEU A 358 12.03 -2.99 12.02
C LEU A 358 11.45 -4.09 12.91
N ASP A 359 11.28 -3.81 14.20
CA ASP A 359 10.72 -4.66 15.25
C ASP A 359 9.20 -4.55 15.39
N ALA A 360 8.49 -3.91 14.45
CA ALA A 360 7.04 -3.81 14.53
C ALA A 360 6.39 -5.19 14.31
N LEU A 361 5.64 -5.66 15.30
CA LEU A 361 4.76 -6.83 15.18
C LEU A 361 3.43 -6.38 14.55
N SER A 362 3.46 -6.14 13.25
CA SER A 362 2.32 -5.67 12.47
C SER A 362 2.17 -6.45 11.17
N TRP A 363 0.94 -6.51 10.65
CA TRP A 363 0.65 -6.89 9.26
C TRP A 363 1.56 -6.17 8.27
N MET A 364 1.94 -4.91 8.51
CA MET A 364 2.74 -4.11 7.60
C MET A 364 4.26 -4.36 7.71
N ASN A 365 4.69 -5.35 8.49
CA ASN A 365 6.09 -5.73 8.56
C ASN A 365 6.32 -7.08 7.88
N TYR A 366 7.41 -7.18 7.12
CA TYR A 366 7.78 -8.44 6.50
C TYR A 366 8.34 -9.37 7.57
N PRO A 367 7.83 -10.61 7.71
CA PRO A 367 8.28 -11.55 8.72
C PRO A 367 9.81 -11.72 8.71
N TRP A 368 10.42 -11.78 7.53
CA TRP A 368 11.86 -11.97 7.37
C TRP A 368 12.69 -10.70 7.62
N LYS A 369 12.11 -9.49 7.60
CA LYS A 369 12.80 -8.24 7.97
C LYS A 369 12.71 -7.92 9.47
N TYR A 370 11.94 -8.69 10.22
CA TYR A 370 11.88 -8.57 11.67
C TYR A 370 13.21 -9.00 12.32
N PRO A 371 13.71 -8.29 13.35
CA PRO A 371 14.89 -8.72 14.11
C PRO A 371 14.74 -10.14 14.65
N GLY A 372 15.65 -11.04 14.27
CA GLY A 372 15.55 -12.48 14.58
C GLY A 372 14.81 -13.32 13.53
N GLY A 373 14.40 -12.69 12.41
CA GLY A 373 13.85 -13.35 11.23
C GLY A 373 12.41 -13.83 11.38
N ALA A 374 11.93 -14.54 10.35
CA ALA A 374 10.53 -14.94 10.23
C ALA A 374 10.04 -15.82 11.38
N ALA A 375 10.88 -16.71 11.92
CA ALA A 375 10.50 -17.55 13.05
C ALA A 375 10.21 -16.70 14.31
N ALA A 376 11.07 -15.72 14.60
CA ALA A 376 10.88 -14.80 15.72
C ALA A 376 9.63 -13.92 15.52
N PHE A 377 9.44 -13.39 14.31
CA PHE A 377 8.23 -12.64 13.97
C PHE A 377 6.98 -13.46 14.21
N TRP A 378 6.87 -14.64 13.56
CA TRP A 378 5.66 -15.44 13.61
C TRP A 378 5.33 -15.89 15.02
N SER A 379 6.34 -16.27 15.83
CA SER A 379 6.13 -16.69 17.22
C SER A 379 5.64 -15.55 18.12
N ALA A 380 5.93 -14.29 17.78
CA ALA A 380 5.56 -13.12 18.57
C ALA A 380 4.37 -12.33 17.97
N PHE A 381 4.03 -12.56 16.71
CA PHE A 381 3.07 -11.74 15.98
C PHE A 381 1.64 -11.94 16.49
N PRO A 382 0.97 -10.88 17.01
CA PRO A 382 -0.38 -11.00 17.58
C PRO A 382 -1.53 -11.01 16.57
N PHE A 383 -1.21 -11.05 15.27
CA PHE A 383 -2.17 -10.89 14.17
C PHE A 383 -3.00 -9.60 14.32
N GLN A 384 -2.31 -8.47 14.47
CA GLN A 384 -2.94 -7.15 14.58
C GLN A 384 -2.05 -6.06 13.96
N PHE A 385 -2.66 -4.92 13.60
CA PHE A 385 -1.91 -3.69 13.31
C PHE A 385 -1.28 -3.17 14.60
N ASP A 386 -0.13 -2.51 14.50
CA ASP A 386 0.46 -1.84 15.67
C ASP A 386 -0.25 -0.51 16.00
N ASP A 387 0.10 0.11 17.13
CA ASP A 387 -0.64 1.26 17.67
C ASP A 387 -0.67 2.45 16.71
N LEU A 388 0.43 2.74 16.01
CA LEU A 388 0.50 3.89 15.09
C LEU A 388 -0.39 3.66 13.86
N GLU A 389 -0.49 2.42 13.42
CA GLU A 389 -1.31 2.02 12.28
C GLU A 389 -2.78 1.98 12.67
N VAL A 390 -3.12 1.51 13.88
CA VAL A 390 -4.48 1.61 14.44
C VAL A 390 -4.89 3.08 14.58
N ILE A 391 -4.00 3.98 15.04
CA ILE A 391 -4.26 5.42 15.06
C ILE A 391 -4.53 5.95 13.66
N HIS A 392 -3.75 5.55 12.65
CA HIS A 392 -3.98 5.97 11.26
C HIS A 392 -5.33 5.48 10.75
N LEU A 393 -5.60 4.17 10.89
CA LEU A 393 -6.85 3.53 10.48
C LEU A 393 -8.08 4.21 11.09
N ARG A 394 -8.03 4.54 12.38
CA ARG A 394 -9.16 5.14 13.11
C ARG A 394 -9.23 6.65 12.96
N HIS A 395 -8.11 7.37 12.93
CA HIS A 395 -8.08 8.82 13.17
C HIS A 395 -7.33 9.68 12.15
N ALA A 396 -6.69 9.10 11.13
CA ALA A 396 -6.08 9.91 10.07
C ALA A 396 -7.08 10.89 9.43
N PHE A 397 -6.59 12.06 9.00
CA PHE A 397 -7.39 12.99 8.22
C PHE A 397 -7.95 12.28 6.99
N ARG A 398 -9.20 12.57 6.61
CA ARG A 398 -9.95 11.82 5.60
C ARG A 398 -9.11 11.48 4.37
N ASN A 399 -8.51 12.49 3.76
CA ASN A 399 -7.76 12.31 2.51
C ASN A 399 -6.49 11.48 2.69
N ASN A 400 -5.92 11.39 3.88
CA ASN A 400 -4.71 10.60 4.14
C ASN A 400 -4.98 9.10 4.23
N ILE A 401 -6.24 8.67 4.24
CA ILE A 401 -6.61 7.27 4.46
C ILE A 401 -7.68 6.77 3.47
N ILE A 402 -8.65 7.60 3.09
CA ILE A 402 -9.70 7.18 2.15
C ILE A 402 -9.07 6.76 0.81
N MET A 403 -9.51 5.63 0.25
CA MET A 403 -9.09 5.21 -1.09
C MET A 403 -9.47 6.30 -2.10
N GLY A 404 -8.59 6.56 -3.06
CA GLY A 404 -8.69 7.68 -3.99
C GLY A 404 -8.46 9.06 -3.37
N GLY A 405 -7.94 9.14 -2.13
CA GLY A 405 -7.65 10.38 -1.42
C GLY A 405 -6.36 11.07 -1.88
N ASN A 406 -5.49 11.39 -0.91
CA ASN A 406 -4.12 11.83 -1.17
C ASN A 406 -3.31 10.68 -1.79
N PRO A 407 -2.27 11.00 -2.58
CA PRO A 407 -1.40 9.99 -3.17
C PRO A 407 -0.77 9.10 -2.11
N PHE A 408 -0.48 7.84 -2.47
CA PHE A 408 0.12 6.89 -1.54
C PHE A 408 1.43 7.45 -0.93
N GLY A 409 1.55 7.33 0.39
CA GLY A 409 2.65 7.87 1.20
C GLY A 409 2.42 9.28 1.73
N THR A 410 1.45 10.04 1.20
CA THR A 410 1.19 11.42 1.65
C THR A 410 0.20 11.46 2.82
N GLY A 411 0.59 12.12 3.91
CA GLY A 411 -0.22 12.40 5.09
C GLY A 411 -0.44 11.23 6.04
N ALA A 412 0.17 10.07 5.79
CA ALA A 412 0.13 8.92 6.69
C ALA A 412 1.14 9.06 7.87
N ALA A 413 1.83 10.19 7.96
CA ALA A 413 2.86 10.47 8.96
C ALA A 413 2.99 11.97 9.33
N LEU A 414 3.75 12.35 10.39
CA LEU A 414 3.99 13.75 10.86
C LEU A 414 5.50 14.10 10.75
N GLU A 415 5.83 15.39 10.58
CA GLU A 415 6.97 16.13 9.91
C GLU A 415 8.46 15.80 10.24
N ASP A 416 9.40 15.86 9.24
CA ASP A 416 10.71 16.62 9.13
C ASP A 416 11.60 16.21 7.87
N PRO A 417 12.75 16.84 7.44
CA PRO A 417 13.07 17.14 6.03
C PRO A 417 14.51 16.73 5.56
N GLU A 418 15.04 15.55 5.92
CA GLU A 418 16.49 15.23 5.71
C GLU A 418 16.82 14.31 4.52
N ALA A 419 16.05 14.36 3.43
CA ALA A 419 16.26 13.46 2.27
C ALA A 419 17.56 13.70 1.46
N LEU A 420 18.37 14.71 1.82
CA LEU A 420 19.65 15.02 1.18
C LEU A 420 20.83 15.14 2.16
N ALA A 421 20.65 14.77 3.43
CA ALA A 421 21.77 14.78 4.38
C ALA A 421 22.87 13.80 3.94
N ASP A 422 24.13 14.20 4.14
CA ASP A 422 25.26 13.32 3.89
C ASP A 422 25.40 12.30 5.02
N ASN A 423 25.77 11.06 4.66
CA ASN A 423 26.26 10.10 5.66
C ASN A 423 27.60 10.59 6.19
N VAL A 424 27.70 10.73 7.51
CA VAL A 424 28.95 11.15 8.17
C VAL A 424 30.00 10.02 8.14
N ASP A 425 29.57 8.76 8.10
CA ASP A 425 30.42 7.56 7.96
C ASP A 425 29.65 6.42 7.24
N ASP A 426 30.30 5.69 6.32
CA ASP A 426 29.78 4.46 5.68
C ASP A 426 30.83 3.33 5.78
N ASN A 427 30.55 2.34 6.63
CA ASN A 427 31.39 1.16 6.84
C ASN A 427 30.75 -0.12 6.26
N SER A 428 29.80 0.03 5.33
CA SER A 428 29.07 -1.11 4.79
C SER A 428 29.96 -2.04 3.95
N GLY A 429 31.08 -1.57 3.40
CA GLY A 429 31.84 -2.39 2.43
C GLY A 429 31.12 -2.52 1.08
N LEU A 430 30.15 -1.65 0.80
CA LEU A 430 29.40 -1.56 -0.45
C LEU A 430 29.53 -0.14 -1.00
N ASN A 431 29.33 -0.02 -2.31
CA ASN A 431 29.15 1.25 -2.98
C ASN A 431 27.95 1.17 -3.94
N LEU A 432 27.17 2.25 -3.99
CA LEU A 432 26.08 2.45 -4.93
C LEU A 432 26.49 3.49 -5.97
N LYS A 433 26.21 3.23 -7.24
CA LYS A 433 26.45 4.18 -8.34
C LYS A 433 25.22 4.33 -9.22
N LEU A 434 24.90 5.56 -9.59
CA LEU A 434 23.91 5.88 -10.61
C LEU A 434 24.61 6.35 -11.89
N GLU A 435 24.31 5.73 -13.02
CA GLU A 435 24.85 6.10 -14.33
C GLU A 435 23.70 6.42 -15.31
N THR A 436 23.85 7.48 -16.10
CA THR A 436 22.83 7.92 -17.07
C THR A 436 23.44 8.84 -18.12
N LYS A 437 22.72 9.12 -19.22
CA LYS A 437 23.14 10.09 -20.23
C LYS A 437 23.26 11.48 -19.59
N LYS A 438 24.29 12.25 -19.97
CA LYS A 438 24.48 13.61 -19.44
C LYS A 438 23.40 14.59 -19.88
N SER A 439 22.74 14.31 -21.01
CA SER A 439 21.72 15.17 -21.57
C SER A 439 20.65 14.37 -22.30
N PHE A 440 19.42 14.82 -22.16
CA PHE A 440 18.21 14.28 -22.77
C PHE A 440 17.48 15.39 -23.56
N ALA A 441 16.77 15.04 -24.62
CA ALA A 441 15.78 15.94 -25.21
C ALA A 441 14.55 16.06 -24.29
N LEU A 442 13.80 17.16 -24.40
CA LEU A 442 12.50 17.27 -23.72
C LEU A 442 11.56 16.17 -24.25
N GLY A 443 10.92 15.43 -23.34
CA GLY A 443 10.08 14.27 -23.68
C GLY A 443 10.85 12.95 -23.85
N GLU A 444 12.19 12.96 -23.88
CA GLU A 444 12.97 11.72 -23.91
C GLU A 444 12.82 10.96 -22.58
N PRO A 445 12.41 9.67 -22.60
CA PRO A 445 12.32 8.85 -21.39
C PRO A 445 13.66 8.76 -20.64
N VAL A 446 13.64 9.05 -19.34
CA VAL A 446 14.84 9.03 -18.50
C VAL A 446 14.98 7.67 -17.81
N PHE A 447 16.00 6.93 -18.24
CA PHE A 447 16.46 5.70 -17.62
C PHE A 447 17.75 5.94 -16.83
N ILE A 448 17.89 5.23 -15.72
CA ILE A 448 19.12 5.20 -14.93
C ILE A 448 19.61 3.76 -14.78
N GLU A 449 20.91 3.58 -14.93
CA GLU A 449 21.60 2.37 -14.51
C GLU A 449 21.95 2.51 -13.02
N ILE A 450 21.50 1.52 -12.24
CA ILE A 450 21.76 1.39 -10.81
C ILE A 450 22.75 0.25 -10.66
N LYS A 451 23.90 0.54 -10.04
CA LYS A 451 24.94 -0.44 -9.80
C LYS A 451 25.26 -0.51 -8.32
N LEU A 452 25.15 -1.71 -7.75
CA LEU A 452 25.64 -2.01 -6.40
C LEU A 452 26.87 -2.90 -6.52
N TYR A 453 27.96 -2.55 -5.84
CA TYR A 453 29.20 -3.32 -5.89
C TYR A 453 29.89 -3.38 -4.54
N ALA A 454 30.59 -4.47 -4.28
CA ALA A 454 31.35 -4.62 -3.05
C ALA A 454 32.69 -3.85 -3.15
N THR A 455 33.07 -3.19 -2.06
CA THR A 455 34.42 -2.64 -1.88
C THR A 455 35.34 -3.62 -1.16
N ASP A 456 34.77 -4.64 -0.53
CA ASP A 456 35.44 -5.79 0.06
C ASP A 456 35.04 -7.07 -0.69
N MET A 457 36.02 -7.79 -1.24
CA MET A 457 35.78 -8.98 -2.07
C MET A 457 35.68 -10.29 -1.29
N ARG A 458 35.70 -10.25 0.06
CA ARG A 458 35.55 -11.43 0.93
C ARG A 458 34.15 -12.06 0.91
N GLY A 459 33.22 -11.53 0.11
CA GLY A 459 31.85 -11.97 0.01
C GLY A 459 30.94 -11.15 0.92
N LYS A 460 30.02 -10.40 0.31
CA LYS A 460 28.96 -9.68 1.02
C LYS A 460 27.59 -10.03 0.46
N GLU A 461 26.70 -10.48 1.34
CA GLU A 461 25.31 -10.75 0.97
C GLU A 461 24.52 -9.44 0.80
N VAL A 462 23.77 -9.33 -0.29
CA VAL A 462 22.97 -8.16 -0.66
C VAL A 462 21.61 -8.57 -1.21
N HIS A 463 20.66 -7.64 -1.23
CA HIS A 463 19.43 -7.81 -2.01
C HIS A 463 19.74 -8.00 -3.50
N LYS A 464 19.12 -9.01 -4.11
CA LYS A 464 19.29 -9.31 -5.54
C LYS A 464 18.66 -8.26 -6.45
N HIS A 465 17.52 -7.68 -6.05
CA HIS A 465 16.76 -6.74 -6.87
C HIS A 465 17.08 -5.29 -6.51
N LEU A 466 17.53 -4.50 -7.50
CA LEU A 466 17.87 -3.08 -7.31
C LEU A 466 16.80 -2.12 -7.86
N HIS A 467 15.79 -2.61 -8.58
CA HIS A 467 14.79 -1.73 -9.16
C HIS A 467 14.00 -1.00 -8.04
N PRO A 468 13.71 0.31 -8.18
CA PRO A 468 12.98 1.06 -7.16
C PRO A 468 11.62 0.49 -6.79
N ASP A 469 10.97 -0.27 -7.69
CA ASP A 469 9.68 -0.92 -7.41
C ASP A 469 9.71 -1.86 -6.20
N PHE A 470 10.88 -2.42 -5.84
CA PHE A 470 11.03 -3.31 -4.67
C PHE A 470 11.30 -2.54 -3.38
N GLY A 471 11.54 -1.23 -3.47
CA GLY A 471 11.81 -0.33 -2.34
C GLY A 471 13.18 -0.53 -1.67
N PHE A 472 14.05 -1.40 -2.18
CA PHE A 472 15.43 -1.57 -1.68
C PHE A 472 16.36 -0.43 -2.11
N VAL A 473 16.05 0.22 -3.24
CA VAL A 473 16.74 1.40 -3.75
C VAL A 473 15.74 2.53 -3.91
N GLN A 474 16.17 3.75 -3.60
CA GLN A 474 15.43 4.97 -3.87
C GLN A 474 16.25 5.98 -4.63
N ILE A 475 15.56 6.84 -5.36
CA ILE A 475 16.17 7.88 -6.17
C ILE A 475 15.61 9.23 -5.73
N ALA A 476 16.43 10.02 -5.04
CA ALA A 476 16.13 11.43 -4.81
C ALA A 476 16.49 12.23 -6.07
N ILE A 477 15.61 13.13 -6.48
CA ILE A 477 15.70 13.94 -7.69
C ILE A 477 15.50 15.41 -7.31
N GLN A 478 16.52 16.23 -7.51
CA GLN A 478 16.39 17.67 -7.49
C GLN A 478 15.95 18.16 -8.87
N LEU A 479 14.79 18.81 -8.91
CA LEU A 479 14.22 19.46 -10.09
C LEU A 479 14.99 20.76 -10.41
N PRO A 480 14.84 21.34 -11.62
CA PRO A 480 15.46 22.60 -11.99
C PRO A 480 15.07 23.78 -11.09
N SER A 481 13.88 23.70 -10.47
CA SER A 481 13.41 24.67 -9.47
C SER A 481 14.21 24.65 -8.17
N GLY A 482 15.06 23.63 -7.96
CA GLY A 482 15.75 23.35 -6.71
C GLY A 482 14.96 22.48 -5.74
N GLU A 483 13.66 22.25 -6.01
CA GLU A 483 12.82 21.32 -5.24
C GLU A 483 13.36 19.90 -5.33
N VAL A 484 13.36 19.18 -4.21
CA VAL A 484 13.81 17.79 -4.16
C VAL A 484 12.63 16.89 -3.95
N VAL A 485 12.52 15.87 -4.78
CA VAL A 485 11.48 14.85 -4.74
C VAL A 485 12.14 13.48 -4.67
N VAL A 486 11.56 12.54 -3.93
CA VAL A 486 11.95 11.14 -4.01
C VAL A 486 11.05 10.47 -5.03
N TYR A 487 11.67 9.87 -6.06
CA TYR A 487 10.99 9.08 -7.07
C TYR A 487 10.17 7.98 -6.41
N SER A 488 8.89 7.95 -6.75
CA SER A 488 7.95 6.94 -6.29
C SER A 488 7.40 6.19 -7.51
N PRO A 489 7.76 4.90 -7.67
CA PRO A 489 7.33 4.13 -8.83
C PRO A 489 5.80 3.96 -8.85
N PRO A 490 5.15 4.01 -10.03
CA PRO A 490 3.74 3.71 -10.21
C PRO A 490 3.29 2.31 -9.83
N ILE A 491 4.17 1.33 -9.58
CA ILE A 491 3.78 0.02 -9.04
C ILE A 491 4.86 -0.43 -8.06
N GLU A 492 4.46 -0.79 -6.83
CA GLU A 492 5.37 -1.30 -5.80
C GLU A 492 5.16 -2.81 -5.65
N HIS A 493 6.23 -3.59 -5.75
CA HIS A 493 6.19 -5.05 -5.76
C HIS A 493 6.46 -5.63 -4.35
N CYS A 494 5.53 -6.41 -3.80
CA CYS A 494 5.72 -7.14 -2.54
C CYS A 494 6.39 -8.51 -2.79
N VAL A 495 7.72 -8.53 -2.76
CA VAL A 495 8.53 -9.74 -3.03
C VAL A 495 9.12 -10.37 -1.77
N GLU A 496 9.20 -11.70 -1.74
CA GLU A 496 10.10 -12.42 -0.82
C GLU A 496 11.56 -11.98 -1.07
N VAL A 497 12.38 -11.89 -0.03
CA VAL A 497 13.76 -11.42 -0.18
C VAL A 497 14.59 -12.51 -0.85
N GLU A 498 14.94 -12.27 -2.11
CA GLU A 498 16.04 -12.95 -2.78
C GLU A 498 17.35 -12.22 -2.51
N THR A 499 18.36 -12.96 -2.05
CA THR A 499 19.72 -12.44 -1.83
C THR A 499 20.67 -12.96 -2.91
N THR A 500 21.78 -12.25 -3.07
CA THR A 500 22.93 -12.70 -3.84
C THR A 500 24.21 -12.29 -3.11
N THR A 501 25.32 -12.96 -3.39
CA THR A 501 26.62 -12.62 -2.82
C THR A 501 27.44 -11.82 -3.81
N LEU A 502 28.01 -10.70 -3.35
CA LEU A 502 29.00 -9.94 -4.08
C LEU A 502 30.41 -10.35 -3.62
N ASP A 503 31.19 -10.92 -4.53
CA ASP A 503 32.54 -11.46 -4.28
C ASP A 503 33.46 -11.26 -5.49
N GLU A 504 34.62 -11.92 -5.52
CA GLU A 504 35.58 -11.83 -6.64
C GLU A 504 35.00 -12.30 -7.99
N ASN A 505 34.06 -13.24 -7.98
CA ASN A 505 33.45 -13.79 -9.20
C ASN A 505 32.25 -12.96 -9.66
N ASN A 506 31.49 -12.41 -8.72
CA ASN A 506 30.34 -11.57 -8.95
C ASN A 506 30.46 -10.23 -8.17
N PRO A 507 31.38 -9.33 -8.56
CA PRO A 507 31.71 -8.16 -7.74
C PRO A 507 30.62 -7.08 -7.75
N SER A 508 29.65 -7.16 -8.66
CA SER A 508 28.63 -6.14 -8.84
C SER A 508 27.36 -6.66 -9.49
N ILE A 509 26.22 -6.09 -9.09
CA ILE A 509 24.92 -6.28 -9.72
C ILE A 509 24.40 -4.96 -10.29
N TYR A 510 23.56 -5.07 -11.31
CA TYR A 510 23.14 -3.97 -12.15
C TYR A 510 21.64 -4.04 -12.42
N GLU A 511 21.00 -2.89 -12.52
CA GLU A 511 19.61 -2.76 -12.96
C GLU A 511 19.43 -1.48 -13.78
N SER A 512 18.48 -1.49 -14.73
CA SER A 512 18.02 -0.27 -15.40
C SER A 512 16.59 0.04 -14.97
N ALA A 513 16.35 1.30 -14.58
CA ALA A 513 15.06 1.76 -14.09
C ALA A 513 14.57 2.98 -14.87
N TYR A 514 13.33 2.91 -15.36
CA TYR A 514 12.61 4.08 -15.86
C TYR A 514 12.17 4.94 -14.69
N ILE A 515 12.65 6.19 -14.61
CA ILE A 515 12.29 7.13 -13.54
C ILE A 515 11.54 8.35 -14.06
N GLY A 516 11.07 8.29 -15.32
CA GLY A 516 10.43 9.43 -15.97
C GLY A 516 9.05 9.79 -15.42
N TYR A 517 8.33 8.80 -14.87
CA TYR A 517 6.94 8.94 -14.44
C TYR A 517 6.77 8.54 -12.96
N ASP A 518 6.46 9.52 -12.12
CA ASP A 518 6.22 9.38 -10.69
C ASP A 518 4.73 9.18 -10.41
N LYS A 519 4.42 8.24 -9.53
CA LYS A 519 3.03 7.91 -9.17
C LYS A 519 2.21 9.14 -8.70
N THR A 520 2.84 10.12 -8.05
CA THR A 520 2.16 11.26 -7.43
C THR A 520 2.21 12.54 -8.26
N ARG A 521 3.27 12.70 -9.06
CA ARG A 521 3.56 13.94 -9.81
C ARG A 521 3.40 13.80 -11.31
N GLY A 522 3.20 12.59 -11.83
CA GLY A 522 3.28 12.31 -13.25
C GLY A 522 4.71 12.49 -13.75
N LEU A 523 4.88 13.19 -14.88
CA LEU A 523 6.19 13.32 -15.53
C LEU A 523 7.15 14.24 -14.77
N LEU A 524 8.24 13.65 -14.26
CA LEU A 524 9.26 14.35 -13.47
C LEU A 524 10.21 15.22 -14.32
N PHE A 525 10.48 14.80 -15.56
CA PHE A 525 11.44 15.45 -16.46
C PHE A 525 10.74 16.28 -17.55
N SER A 526 9.64 16.93 -17.18
CA SER A 526 8.80 17.76 -18.06
C SER A 526 9.30 19.19 -18.24
N GLN A 527 10.40 19.57 -17.59
CA GLN A 527 10.95 20.93 -17.66
C GLN A 527 12.41 20.91 -18.15
N PRO A 528 12.78 21.76 -19.12
CA PRO A 528 14.18 21.97 -19.45
C PRO A 528 14.98 22.48 -18.26
N GLY A 529 16.17 21.95 -18.05
CA GLY A 529 17.03 22.37 -16.95
C GLY A 529 18.00 21.30 -16.47
N LEU A 530 18.73 21.64 -15.41
CA LEU A 530 19.64 20.73 -14.72
C LEU A 530 18.90 20.00 -13.61
N TYR A 531 18.99 18.68 -13.63
CA TYR A 531 18.49 17.80 -12.58
C TYR A 531 19.66 17.14 -11.87
N LYS A 532 19.50 16.86 -10.57
CA LYS A 532 20.47 16.09 -9.78
C LYS A 532 19.81 14.89 -9.15
N LEU A 533 20.50 13.77 -9.16
CA LEU A 533 20.00 12.47 -8.74
C LEU A 533 20.90 11.90 -7.65
N ARG A 534 20.31 11.28 -6.63
CA ARG A 534 21.04 10.53 -5.60
C ARG A 534 20.34 9.22 -5.34
N GLY A 535 21.08 8.13 -5.45
CA GLY A 535 20.63 6.79 -5.12
C GLY A 535 20.81 6.54 -3.62
N ILE A 536 19.86 5.82 -3.04
CA ILE A 536 19.89 5.41 -1.64
C ILE A 536 19.54 3.94 -1.59
N TYR A 537 20.49 3.09 -1.17
CA TYR A 537 20.32 1.66 -1.02
C TYR A 537 20.26 1.26 0.44
N TYR A 538 19.37 0.32 0.76
CA TYR A 538 19.19 -0.21 2.11
C TYR A 538 19.72 -1.63 2.17
N ALA A 539 20.85 -1.81 2.85
CA ALA A 539 21.51 -3.11 2.99
C ALA A 539 20.78 -4.00 4.01
N LEU A 540 21.02 -5.31 3.91
CA LEU A 540 20.44 -6.33 4.79
C LEU A 540 20.80 -6.13 6.28
N ASP A 541 21.99 -5.58 6.54
CA ASP A 541 22.50 -5.26 7.88
C ASP A 541 21.93 -3.95 8.46
N GLY A 542 21.05 -3.27 7.73
CA GLY A 542 20.47 -1.99 8.11
C GLY A 542 21.26 -0.76 7.69
N SER A 543 22.44 -0.93 7.08
CA SER A 543 23.25 0.17 6.55
C SER A 543 22.52 0.91 5.42
N VAL A 544 22.78 2.21 5.31
CA VAL A 544 22.29 3.04 4.21
C VAL A 544 23.46 3.42 3.33
N VAL A 545 23.48 2.94 2.09
CA VAL A 545 24.55 3.22 1.12
C VAL A 545 24.06 4.29 0.17
N LEU A 546 24.78 5.41 0.10
CA LEU A 546 24.44 6.54 -0.78
C LEU A 546 25.30 6.49 -2.04
N SER A 547 24.71 6.85 -3.18
CA SER A 547 25.51 7.15 -4.36
C SER A 547 26.08 8.57 -4.30
N ASP A 548 27.09 8.80 -5.14
CA ASP A 548 27.45 10.16 -5.57
C ASP A 548 26.24 10.84 -6.25
N ILE A 549 26.27 12.18 -6.29
CA ILE A 549 25.27 12.95 -7.01
C ILE A 549 25.54 12.87 -8.51
N THR A 550 24.60 12.27 -9.24
CA THR A 550 24.62 12.22 -10.70
C THR A 550 23.80 13.37 -11.26
N SER A 551 24.34 14.12 -12.23
CA SER A 551 23.64 15.25 -12.85
C SER A 551 23.27 14.95 -14.29
N LEU A 552 22.06 15.33 -14.70
CA LEU A 552 21.60 15.24 -16.09
C LEU A 552 20.92 16.54 -16.50
N ARG A 553 20.92 16.85 -17.80
CA ARG A 553 20.29 18.03 -18.37
C ARG A 553 19.16 17.68 -19.34
N ILE A 554 17.95 18.18 -19.08
CA ILE A 554 16.87 18.18 -20.07
C ILE A 554 17.03 19.43 -20.95
N ARG A 555 17.14 19.23 -22.26
CA ARG A 555 17.30 20.32 -23.25
C ARG A 555 15.93 20.85 -23.66
N ALA A 556 15.84 22.16 -23.88
CA ALA A 556 14.65 22.77 -24.49
C ALA A 556 14.57 22.38 -25.98
N PRO A 557 13.35 22.26 -26.54
CA PRO A 557 13.17 22.06 -27.97
C PRO A 557 13.74 23.26 -28.74
N LEU A 558 14.40 22.98 -29.86
CA LEU A 558 15.04 23.98 -30.71
C LEU A 558 14.22 24.31 -31.97
N SER A 559 13.14 23.58 -32.21
CA SER A 559 12.22 23.77 -33.34
C SER A 559 10.79 23.42 -32.95
N SER A 560 9.82 23.89 -33.74
CA SER A 560 8.40 23.53 -33.56
C SER A 560 8.16 22.02 -33.70
N VAL A 561 8.95 21.33 -34.54
CA VAL A 561 8.87 19.87 -34.69
C VAL A 561 9.32 19.17 -33.41
N GLU A 562 10.40 19.64 -32.77
CA GLU A 562 10.83 19.08 -31.48
C GLU A 562 9.83 19.37 -30.36
N GLU A 563 9.17 20.52 -30.39
CA GLU A 563 8.09 20.87 -29.46
C GLU A 563 6.87 19.95 -29.64
N GLU A 564 6.42 19.74 -30.88
CA GLU A 564 5.33 18.79 -31.21
C GLU A 564 5.65 17.37 -30.72
N ILE A 565 6.89 16.90 -30.92
CA ILE A 565 7.31 15.56 -30.45
C ILE A 565 7.34 15.50 -28.91
N ALA A 566 7.80 16.56 -28.25
CA ALA A 566 7.79 16.62 -26.79
C ALA A 566 6.35 16.54 -26.26
N ASP A 567 5.40 17.26 -26.86
CA ASP A 567 3.98 17.21 -26.46
C ASP A 567 3.38 15.80 -26.62
N LEU A 568 3.79 15.05 -27.66
CA LEU A 568 3.35 13.66 -27.85
C LEU A 568 3.87 12.71 -26.79
N LEU A 569 4.99 13.04 -26.13
CA LEU A 569 5.66 12.19 -25.13
C LEU A 569 5.40 12.64 -23.69
N LEU A 570 4.97 13.90 -23.48
CA LEU A 570 4.79 14.50 -22.15
C LEU A 570 3.36 14.42 -21.59
N GLY A 571 2.55 13.47 -22.04
CA GLY A 571 1.25 13.18 -21.42
C GLY A 571 1.33 12.11 -20.32
N ASP A 572 0.37 12.16 -19.39
CA ASP A 572 0.29 11.19 -18.29
C ASP A 572 0.08 9.75 -18.79
N GLU A 573 -0.71 9.56 -19.85
CA GLU A 573 -0.95 8.25 -20.44
C GLU A 573 0.34 7.66 -21.03
N GLN A 574 1.17 8.49 -21.68
CA GLN A 574 2.46 8.09 -22.24
C GLN A 574 3.45 7.74 -21.15
N GLY A 575 3.51 8.54 -20.07
CA GLY A 575 4.31 8.22 -18.90
C GLY A 575 3.96 6.86 -18.29
N MET A 576 2.67 6.55 -18.17
CA MET A 576 2.19 5.23 -17.72
C MET A 576 2.48 4.11 -18.73
N LEU A 577 2.30 4.35 -20.03
CA LEU A 577 2.64 3.39 -21.09
C LEU A 577 4.12 3.04 -21.10
N PHE A 578 5.01 4.01 -20.89
CA PHE A 578 6.44 3.74 -20.72
C PHE A 578 6.73 2.89 -19.49
N TYR A 579 6.05 3.16 -18.38
CA TYR A 579 6.21 2.39 -17.15
C TYR A 579 5.70 0.94 -17.30
N LEU A 580 4.56 0.73 -17.95
CA LEU A 580 3.95 -0.58 -18.19
C LEU A 580 4.60 -1.38 -19.34
N LEU A 581 5.56 -0.77 -20.06
CA LEU A 581 6.11 -1.28 -21.33
C LEU A 581 5.01 -1.55 -22.38
N GLY A 582 4.04 -0.63 -22.45
CA GLY A 582 2.87 -0.66 -23.32
C GLY A 582 1.63 -1.34 -22.71
N SER A 583 0.45 -1.00 -23.21
CA SER A 583 -0.85 -1.53 -22.77
C SER A 583 -1.92 -1.30 -23.84
N ASP A 584 -2.88 -2.22 -23.96
CA ASP A 584 -4.05 -2.08 -24.85
C ASP A 584 -5.29 -1.53 -24.12
N SER A 585 -5.13 -1.07 -22.87
CA SER A 585 -6.24 -0.52 -22.09
C SER A 585 -6.87 0.70 -22.77
N GLU A 586 -8.20 0.72 -22.83
CA GLU A 586 -8.97 1.83 -23.42
C GLU A 586 -8.70 3.16 -22.71
N SER A 587 -8.40 3.14 -21.41
CA SER A 587 -8.07 4.34 -20.62
C SER A 587 -6.70 4.96 -20.99
N LEU A 588 -5.89 4.24 -21.77
CA LEU A 588 -4.58 4.66 -22.29
C LEU A 588 -4.60 4.85 -23.82
N SER A 589 -5.78 4.85 -24.43
CA SER A 589 -5.95 4.95 -25.89
C SER A 589 -5.35 6.22 -26.49
N LYS A 590 -5.48 7.38 -25.83
CA LYS A 590 -4.91 8.64 -26.35
C LYS A 590 -3.39 8.64 -26.29
N GLY A 591 -2.83 8.05 -25.24
CA GLY A 591 -1.39 7.80 -25.15
C GLY A 591 -0.91 6.90 -26.28
N ASN A 592 -1.62 5.83 -26.58
CA ASN A 592 -1.31 4.95 -27.71
C ASN A 592 -1.41 5.68 -29.06
N GLU A 593 -2.46 6.48 -29.29
CA GLU A 593 -2.61 7.30 -30.50
C GLU A 593 -1.44 8.29 -30.68
N ALA A 594 -0.99 8.92 -29.58
CA ALA A 594 0.15 9.82 -29.62
C ALA A 594 1.47 9.11 -29.97
N LEU A 595 1.68 7.90 -29.45
CA LEU A 595 2.84 7.08 -29.78
C LEU A 595 2.79 6.57 -31.23
N ASP A 596 1.61 6.19 -31.72
CA ASP A 596 1.42 5.79 -33.12
C ASP A 596 1.70 6.98 -34.06
N LEU A 597 1.21 8.18 -33.73
CA LEU A 597 1.52 9.40 -34.48
C LEU A 597 3.02 9.72 -34.46
N LEU A 598 3.71 9.50 -33.33
CA LEU A 598 5.15 9.68 -33.24
C LEU A 598 5.91 8.74 -34.19
N ILE A 599 5.51 7.47 -34.23
CA ILE A 599 6.10 6.45 -35.10
C ILE A 599 5.83 6.78 -36.58
N ASP A 600 4.60 7.17 -36.93
CA ASP A 600 4.17 7.34 -38.32
C ASP A 600 4.67 8.65 -38.93
N LYS A 601 4.60 9.76 -38.19
CA LYS A 601 4.93 11.10 -38.70
C LYS A 601 6.39 11.48 -38.49
N TYR A 602 7.03 10.98 -37.44
CA TYR A 602 8.41 11.35 -37.06
C TYR A 602 9.32 10.14 -36.90
N SER A 603 9.15 9.11 -37.73
CA SER A 603 9.97 7.89 -37.73
C SER A 603 11.48 8.15 -37.73
N ASP A 604 11.94 9.17 -38.47
CA ASP A 604 13.35 9.56 -38.56
C ASP A 604 13.89 10.28 -37.31
N ASN A 605 13.01 10.73 -36.41
CA ASN A 605 13.43 11.39 -35.17
C ASN A 605 13.97 10.35 -34.17
N PRO A 606 15.11 10.61 -33.50
CA PRO A 606 15.66 9.67 -32.52
C PRO A 606 14.71 9.26 -31.39
N LEU A 607 13.71 10.09 -31.04
CA LEU A 607 12.76 9.76 -29.97
C LEU A 607 11.69 8.74 -30.39
N SER A 608 11.49 8.52 -31.70
CA SER A 608 10.55 7.50 -32.21
C SER A 608 10.92 6.09 -31.72
N VAL A 609 12.21 5.84 -31.47
CA VAL A 609 12.74 4.56 -30.98
C VAL A 609 12.08 4.13 -29.67
N TYR A 610 11.74 5.06 -28.79
CA TYR A 610 11.14 4.72 -27.49
C TYR A 610 9.68 4.29 -27.64
N ALA A 611 8.92 4.94 -28.54
CA ALA A 611 7.57 4.52 -28.89
C ALA A 611 7.58 3.15 -29.59
N GLN A 612 8.49 2.96 -30.55
CA GLN A 612 8.68 1.66 -31.23
C GLN A 612 9.01 0.56 -30.21
N TRP A 613 9.85 0.86 -29.23
CA TRP A 613 10.24 -0.09 -28.20
C TRP A 613 9.04 -0.56 -27.38
N ILE A 614 8.30 0.32 -26.71
CA ILE A 614 7.19 -0.13 -25.84
C ILE A 614 6.03 -0.73 -26.64
N LYS A 615 5.76 -0.23 -27.86
CA LYS A 615 4.76 -0.83 -28.76
C LYS A 615 5.21 -2.21 -29.25
N GLY A 616 6.50 -2.39 -29.53
CA GLY A 616 7.09 -3.67 -29.93
C GLY A 616 7.07 -4.71 -28.80
N ILE A 617 7.42 -4.31 -27.58
CA ILE A 617 7.31 -5.16 -26.39
C ILE A 617 5.85 -5.58 -26.18
N ASN A 618 4.91 -4.65 -26.21
CA ASN A 618 3.49 -4.98 -26.03
C ASN A 618 2.94 -5.89 -27.14
N ALA A 619 3.32 -5.65 -28.39
CA ALA A 619 2.96 -6.52 -29.52
C ALA A 619 3.57 -7.93 -29.42
N SER A 620 4.70 -8.09 -28.73
CA SER A 620 5.39 -9.37 -28.60
C SER A 620 4.75 -10.35 -27.63
N ARG A 621 3.92 -9.85 -26.71
CA ARG A 621 3.20 -10.63 -25.70
C ARG A 621 1.72 -10.74 -26.08
N GLU A 622 1.01 -11.69 -25.50
CA GLU A 622 -0.44 -11.64 -25.46
C GLU A 622 -0.91 -10.47 -24.56
N PHE A 623 -2.14 -10.01 -24.73
CA PHE A 623 -2.76 -9.06 -23.80
C PHE A 623 -4.16 -9.51 -23.47
N LYS A 624 -4.39 -9.73 -22.19
CA LYS A 624 -5.67 -10.17 -21.64
C LYS A 624 -6.54 -8.96 -21.36
N HIS A 625 -7.66 -8.93 -22.07
CA HIS A 625 -8.76 -8.03 -21.79
C HIS A 625 -9.85 -8.84 -21.08
N VAL A 626 -10.13 -8.50 -19.82
CA VAL A 626 -11.30 -9.05 -19.15
C VAL A 626 -12.49 -8.19 -19.57
N THR A 627 -13.47 -8.78 -20.22
CA THR A 627 -14.67 -8.10 -20.73
C THR A 627 -15.69 -7.90 -19.61
N THR A 628 -16.56 -6.89 -19.72
CA THR A 628 -17.57 -6.56 -18.67
C THR A 628 -18.47 -7.71 -18.21
N ASP A 629 -18.61 -8.78 -18.99
CA ASP A 629 -19.31 -10.03 -18.68
C ASP A 629 -18.40 -11.13 -18.07
N TYR A 630 -17.21 -10.75 -17.60
CA TYR A 630 -16.21 -11.61 -16.97
C TYR A 630 -15.70 -12.74 -17.89
N GLN A 631 -15.59 -12.47 -19.20
CA GLN A 631 -14.85 -13.33 -20.12
C GLN A 631 -13.44 -12.77 -20.33
N ILE A 632 -12.50 -13.61 -20.74
CA ILE A 632 -11.17 -13.14 -21.17
C ILE A 632 -11.14 -13.16 -22.69
N GLU A 633 -11.02 -11.97 -23.27
CA GLU A 633 -10.58 -11.78 -24.64
C GLU A 633 -9.06 -11.67 -24.65
N VAL A 634 -8.42 -12.42 -25.54
CA VAL A 634 -6.97 -12.44 -25.67
C VAL A 634 -6.64 -11.81 -27.00
N ARG A 635 -5.92 -10.69 -26.96
CA ARG A 635 -5.19 -10.27 -28.15
C ARG A 635 -3.95 -11.17 -28.22
N GLU A 636 -3.90 -11.98 -29.27
CA GLU A 636 -2.73 -12.79 -29.61
C GLU A 636 -1.51 -11.91 -29.93
N PRO A 637 -0.28 -12.36 -29.65
CA PRO A 637 0.93 -11.65 -30.05
C PRO A 637 0.92 -11.28 -31.54
N GLU A 638 1.27 -10.04 -31.85
CA GLU A 638 1.41 -9.54 -33.22
C GLU A 638 2.87 -9.72 -33.69
N TYR A 639 3.33 -10.97 -33.86
CA TYR A 639 4.75 -11.31 -34.04
C TYR A 639 5.48 -10.50 -35.12
N ASP A 640 4.88 -10.30 -36.30
CA ASP A 640 5.52 -9.54 -37.39
C ASP A 640 5.64 -8.04 -37.07
N LYS A 641 4.68 -7.49 -36.34
CA LYS A 641 4.72 -6.10 -35.88
C LYS A 641 5.76 -5.93 -34.78
N ALA A 642 5.82 -6.87 -33.83
CA ALA A 642 6.84 -6.90 -32.79
C ALA A 642 8.24 -7.00 -33.39
N ASP A 643 8.47 -7.95 -34.31
CA ASP A 643 9.74 -8.13 -35.01
C ASP A 643 10.18 -6.85 -35.74
N LYS A 644 9.28 -6.23 -36.51
CA LYS A 644 9.55 -4.97 -37.22
C LYS A 644 9.96 -3.85 -36.27
N LEU A 645 9.18 -3.62 -35.21
CA LEU A 645 9.42 -2.53 -34.26
C LEU A 645 10.70 -2.76 -33.45
N LEU A 646 10.90 -3.97 -32.91
CA LEU A 646 12.05 -4.30 -32.09
C LEU A 646 13.35 -4.35 -32.91
N SER A 647 13.32 -4.76 -34.17
CA SER A 647 14.48 -4.71 -35.07
C SER A 647 14.95 -3.26 -35.30
N ALA A 648 14.02 -2.35 -35.57
CA ALA A 648 14.34 -0.93 -35.73
C ALA A 648 14.97 -0.34 -34.45
N VAL A 649 14.47 -0.74 -33.29
CA VAL A 649 15.01 -0.34 -31.98
C VAL A 649 16.44 -0.85 -31.77
N ILE A 650 16.71 -2.10 -32.12
CA ILE A 650 18.05 -2.70 -32.01
C ILE A 650 19.03 -1.98 -32.94
N GLU A 651 18.65 -1.72 -34.18
CA GLU A 651 19.47 -1.00 -35.17
C GLU A 651 19.80 0.43 -34.71
N ALA A 652 18.80 1.17 -34.23
CA ALA A 652 19.01 2.52 -33.72
C ALA A 652 19.91 2.54 -32.46
N SER A 653 19.75 1.54 -31.58
CA SER A 653 20.53 1.43 -30.35
C SER A 653 21.98 0.98 -30.60
N GLU A 654 22.22 0.13 -31.60
CA GLU A 654 23.58 -0.22 -32.05
C GLU A 654 24.34 1.01 -32.57
N ALA A 655 23.63 1.95 -33.19
CA ALA A 655 24.17 3.24 -33.61
C ALA A 655 24.24 4.31 -32.49
N GLU A 656 24.09 3.92 -31.22
CA GLU A 656 24.09 4.77 -30.02
C GLU A 656 23.01 5.86 -29.98
N LYS A 657 21.90 5.67 -30.71
CA LYS A 657 20.77 6.61 -30.78
C LYS A 657 19.52 6.13 -30.06
N GLY A 658 19.60 5.02 -29.33
CA GLY A 658 18.44 4.37 -28.72
C GLY A 658 18.60 4.09 -27.22
N LEU A 659 18.25 2.85 -26.86
CA LEU A 659 18.15 2.36 -25.49
C LEU A 659 19.53 2.27 -24.81
N ASP A 660 19.54 2.31 -23.48
CA ASP A 660 20.72 1.95 -22.70
C ASP A 660 21.06 0.45 -22.87
N ASN A 661 22.29 0.06 -22.52
CA ASN A 661 22.79 -1.30 -22.79
C ASN A 661 21.99 -2.39 -22.06
N ILE A 662 21.51 -2.14 -20.84
CA ILE A 662 20.73 -3.12 -20.06
C ILE A 662 19.35 -3.29 -20.69
N THR A 663 18.70 -2.17 -21.05
CA THR A 663 17.39 -2.19 -21.71
C THR A 663 17.50 -2.80 -23.11
N LEU A 664 18.55 -2.50 -23.87
CA LEU A 664 18.82 -3.14 -25.17
C LEU A 664 19.00 -4.66 -25.02
N ASN A 665 19.76 -5.13 -24.03
CA ASN A 665 19.89 -6.55 -23.74
C ASN A 665 18.52 -7.21 -23.46
N LYS A 666 17.69 -6.58 -22.61
CA LYS A 666 16.32 -7.06 -22.34
C LYS A 666 15.48 -7.12 -23.62
N THR A 667 15.56 -6.08 -24.46
CA THR A 667 14.85 -6.01 -25.74
C THR A 667 15.29 -7.09 -26.73
N MET A 668 16.59 -7.36 -26.88
CA MET A 668 17.09 -8.40 -27.77
C MET A 668 16.68 -9.80 -27.31
N ARG A 669 16.67 -10.06 -26.00
CA ARG A 669 16.15 -11.31 -25.42
C ARG A 669 14.66 -11.46 -25.63
N CYS A 670 13.89 -10.39 -25.44
CA CYS A 670 12.45 -10.37 -25.74
C CYS A 670 12.21 -10.72 -27.22
N LYS A 671 12.88 -10.04 -28.15
CA LYS A 671 12.78 -10.33 -29.58
C LYS A 671 13.14 -11.78 -29.91
N ALA A 672 14.23 -12.32 -29.37
CA ALA A 672 14.61 -13.71 -29.61
C ALA A 672 13.51 -14.69 -29.17
N ARG A 673 12.89 -14.47 -28.01
CA ARG A 673 11.74 -15.28 -27.55
C ARG A 673 10.51 -15.08 -28.44
N THR A 674 10.27 -13.87 -28.94
CA THR A 674 9.21 -13.58 -29.92
C THR A 674 9.43 -14.38 -31.20
N ASP A 675 10.66 -14.41 -31.71
CA ASP A 675 11.02 -15.17 -32.91
C ASP A 675 10.84 -16.68 -32.69
N ILE A 676 11.24 -17.21 -31.52
CA ILE A 676 10.99 -18.61 -31.14
C ILE A 676 9.49 -18.92 -31.14
N ALA A 677 8.69 -18.08 -30.47
CA ALA A 677 7.24 -18.26 -30.39
C ALA A 677 6.56 -18.16 -31.77
N ALA A 678 7.12 -17.38 -32.69
CA ALA A 678 6.69 -17.28 -34.08
C ALA A 678 7.18 -18.44 -34.98
N GLY A 679 7.95 -19.40 -34.44
CA GLY A 679 8.56 -20.50 -35.21
C GLY A 679 9.77 -20.09 -36.06
N LYS A 680 10.29 -18.87 -35.87
CA LYS A 680 11.43 -18.25 -36.58
C LYS A 680 12.75 -18.55 -35.85
N ARG A 681 13.09 -19.84 -35.73
CA ARG A 681 14.25 -20.30 -34.94
C ARG A 681 15.58 -19.69 -35.41
N LYS A 682 15.76 -19.54 -36.72
CA LYS A 682 17.03 -19.01 -37.29
C LYS A 682 17.21 -17.53 -36.94
N GLU A 683 16.13 -16.77 -37.02
CA GLU A 683 16.07 -15.35 -36.70
C GLU A 683 16.33 -15.10 -35.21
N ALA A 684 15.85 -16.00 -34.34
CA ALA A 684 16.20 -15.99 -32.92
C ALA A 684 17.69 -16.24 -32.68
N GLU A 685 18.27 -17.25 -33.34
CA GLU A 685 19.71 -17.57 -33.31
C GLU A 685 20.56 -16.37 -33.78
N GLU A 686 20.15 -15.71 -34.87
CA GLU A 686 20.80 -14.51 -35.40
C GLU A 686 20.71 -13.33 -34.43
N THR A 687 19.55 -13.12 -33.80
CA THR A 687 19.35 -12.08 -32.79
C THR A 687 20.25 -12.30 -31.57
N LEU A 688 20.33 -13.53 -31.06
CA LEU A 688 21.19 -13.87 -29.92
C LEU A 688 22.67 -13.71 -30.26
N LYS A 689 23.10 -14.14 -31.45
CA LYS A 689 24.47 -13.94 -31.91
C LYS A 689 24.81 -12.45 -32.06
N ARG A 690 23.92 -11.67 -32.67
CA ARG A 690 24.06 -10.21 -32.80
C ARG A 690 24.16 -9.55 -31.41
N MET A 691 23.41 -10.06 -30.42
CA MET A 691 23.48 -9.56 -29.04
C MET A 691 24.89 -9.75 -28.45
N GLU A 692 25.47 -10.96 -28.57
CA GLU A 692 26.83 -11.22 -28.11
C GLU A 692 27.85 -10.33 -28.83
N ASP A 693 27.74 -10.19 -30.15
CA ASP A 693 28.64 -9.38 -30.97
C ASP A 693 28.58 -7.88 -30.59
N ILE A 694 27.38 -7.34 -30.37
CA ILE A 694 27.19 -5.94 -29.96
C ILE A 694 27.85 -5.69 -28.59
N PHE A 695 27.60 -6.56 -27.61
CA PHE A 695 28.12 -6.36 -26.26
C PHE A 695 29.61 -6.67 -26.13
N ALA A 696 30.14 -7.62 -26.91
CA ALA A 696 31.58 -7.87 -26.97
C ALA A 696 32.36 -6.64 -27.49
N LYS A 697 31.79 -5.86 -28.42
CA LYS A 697 32.40 -4.62 -28.92
C LYS A 697 32.41 -3.47 -27.91
N LYS A 698 31.62 -3.55 -26.83
CA LYS A 698 31.46 -2.47 -25.83
C LYS A 698 32.44 -2.56 -24.65
N ASP A 699 33.44 -3.44 -24.71
CA ASP A 699 34.48 -3.63 -23.69
C ASP A 699 33.91 -3.80 -22.26
N LEU A 700 32.86 -4.62 -22.14
CA LEU A 700 32.21 -4.88 -20.86
C LEU A 700 33.10 -5.71 -19.94
N LYS A 701 32.88 -5.57 -18.63
CA LYS A 701 33.60 -6.37 -17.62
C LYS A 701 33.38 -7.88 -17.84
N PRO A 702 34.38 -8.74 -17.57
CA PRO A 702 34.27 -10.18 -17.83
C PRO A 702 33.04 -10.86 -17.19
N HIS A 703 32.71 -10.54 -15.94
CA HIS A 703 31.54 -11.12 -15.27
C HIS A 703 30.22 -10.71 -15.95
N VAL A 704 30.11 -9.47 -16.44
CA VAL A 704 28.93 -9.00 -17.19
C VAL A 704 28.80 -9.75 -18.51
N MET A 705 29.91 -9.94 -19.24
CA MET A 705 29.89 -10.74 -20.47
C MET A 705 29.54 -12.21 -20.20
N ASN A 706 29.97 -12.77 -19.08
CA ASN A 706 29.58 -14.14 -18.69
C ASN A 706 28.08 -14.22 -18.42
N THR A 707 27.50 -13.27 -17.68
CA THR A 707 26.05 -13.21 -17.47
C THR A 707 25.28 -13.10 -18.80
N ILE A 708 25.75 -12.29 -19.76
CA ILE A 708 25.11 -12.18 -21.07
C ILE A 708 25.15 -13.54 -21.80
N LYS A 709 26.29 -14.25 -21.77
CA LYS A 709 26.41 -15.59 -22.37
C LYS A 709 25.50 -16.60 -21.69
N GLU A 710 25.40 -16.57 -20.36
CA GLU A 710 24.49 -17.45 -19.61
C GLU A 710 23.03 -17.20 -20.02
N GLN A 711 22.62 -15.93 -20.16
CA GLN A 711 21.28 -15.57 -20.64
C GLN A 711 21.03 -16.05 -22.08
N VAL A 712 22.04 -15.98 -22.96
CA VAL A 712 21.95 -16.52 -24.33
C VAL A 712 21.76 -18.03 -24.30
N GLU A 713 22.57 -18.74 -23.52
CA GLU A 713 22.49 -20.20 -23.39
C GLU A 713 21.19 -20.65 -22.73
N GLU A 714 20.62 -19.86 -21.82
CA GLU A 714 19.30 -20.12 -21.26
C GLU A 714 18.21 -20.06 -22.34
N ILE A 715 18.20 -19.02 -23.18
CA ILE A 715 17.21 -18.90 -24.27
C ILE A 715 17.43 -19.97 -25.34
N LYS A 716 18.67 -20.33 -25.66
CA LYS A 716 18.94 -21.44 -26.60
C LYS A 716 18.38 -22.78 -26.14
N LYS A 717 18.20 -23.00 -24.82
CA LYS A 717 17.53 -24.20 -24.29
C LYS A 717 16.02 -24.19 -24.49
N GLU A 718 15.42 -23.01 -24.70
CA GLU A 718 14.00 -22.84 -25.03
C GLU A 718 13.71 -23.16 -26.50
N MET A 719 14.75 -23.17 -27.36
CA MET A 719 14.67 -23.47 -28.80
C MET A 719 14.67 -24.98 -29.05
#